data_AF-A0A9P3UTQ4-F1
#
_entry.id   AF-A0A9P3UTQ4-F1
#
_cell.length_a   1.000
_cell.length_b   1.000
_cell.length_c   1.000
_cell.angle_alpha   90.00
_cell.angle_beta   90.00
_cell.angle_gamma   90.00
#
_symmetry.space_group_name_H-M   'P 1'
#
loop_
_entity.id
_entity.type
_entity.pdbx_description
1 polymer ?
#
loop_
_entity_poly.entity_id
_entity_poly.type
_entity_poly.pdbx_seq_one_letter_code
_entity_poly.pdbx_strand_id
1 'polypeptide(L)'
;MAHAAAQAKFRHSSRTVRNYGTWVKAGKRFAKDLADERRRGEGEEDMDPDLLEKAFDNPPNKLLLRVFELYLSQKCLIEHRTPGTGRSIHAAFADHWRHMDGDRYVGDYGYDEATDTVHGCPADSMVIKTLLASFTYRANEDKADGDSGDGTSPTRAHAVAMRAEHLQRIMEWSESQFPSPAANRIPQTTTERAFMAKHLKARAWISSMWKLWARGFETARSQVKHLTLSLVNPDGLQYFEYFLEDRKGYEGKDPCDKETLLSNRFNIYPEPEIPSRDMYAHILRWLDAYQTMLGRPLRPYDYLFPYISRNGTIDTTRLMTHDVMQRLLSEFVVGAGLTDLFTLHSPRRGAAQHHVALAPPLIRYTISEGHQYGGWAPGEKPTTLIKYIIDDIWYHENAVNDLLNPRRQRGQDYSGQCTHPPTVTVEEFRAAHCELLGKYAELMGKQEELMAKLCTSGTNLASLPSQTSIPVPFPASSQSVLVTASMGSTSTSATIMDIMDIDRFPDTSTATPSSSTTPFESANFSRVSNVTNHSPQAYVITHRPVDKGSVDKENQLPPAESVAPKVERKRGKWKVYLDQWYKPNKVSGIAMKDWPREFYSSKEKTANANLRASRYTIAMEWEDCGKDEAEFMMRYPHANNQTMTALVEEIRKRYGRHRRSKNGMPEERALRNMQGSHSDVTAGS
;
A
#
# COMPACT_ATOMS: atom_id res chain seq x y z
N MET A 1 24.43 -14.36 21.65
CA MET A 1 23.84 -14.88 20.39
C MET A 1 22.32 -14.66 20.23
N ALA A 2 21.46 -14.95 21.23
CA ALA A 2 20.00 -14.80 21.08
C ALA A 2 19.52 -13.35 20.87
N HIS A 3 20.22 -12.37 21.46
CA HIS A 3 19.92 -10.93 21.32
C HIS A 3 20.22 -10.39 19.92
N ALA A 4 21.38 -10.73 19.35
CA ALA A 4 21.76 -10.38 17.96
C ALA A 4 20.80 -11.02 16.92
N ALA A 5 20.42 -12.28 17.14
CA ALA A 5 19.48 -13.00 16.29
C ALA A 5 18.03 -12.47 16.34
N ALA A 6 17.67 -11.75 17.41
CA ALA A 6 16.41 -11.04 17.58
C ALA A 6 16.46 -9.64 16.94
N GLN A 7 17.56 -8.89 17.10
CA GLN A 7 17.75 -7.59 16.46
C GLN A 7 17.80 -7.67 14.93
N ALA A 8 18.45 -8.69 14.36
CA ALA A 8 18.48 -8.92 12.91
C ALA A 8 17.09 -9.16 12.30
N LYS A 9 16.12 -9.63 13.08
CA LYS A 9 14.76 -9.95 12.63
C LYS A 9 13.87 -8.72 12.43
N PHE A 10 14.22 -7.58 13.04
CA PHE A 10 13.45 -6.33 12.98
C PHE A 10 14.13 -5.25 12.13
N ARG A 11 15.43 -5.38 11.81
CA ARG A 11 16.16 -4.40 10.99
C ARG A 11 15.90 -4.55 9.49
N HIS A 12 15.74 -5.78 9.02
CA HIS A 12 15.62 -6.09 7.61
C HIS A 12 14.51 -7.10 7.36
N SER A 13 13.81 -6.95 6.23
CA SER A 13 12.83 -7.95 5.80
C SER A 13 13.50 -9.32 5.67
N SER A 14 12.75 -10.41 5.87
CA SER A 14 13.28 -11.79 5.74
C SER A 14 13.90 -12.03 4.35
N ARG A 15 13.37 -11.37 3.31
CA ARG A 15 13.93 -11.43 1.96
C ARG A 15 15.29 -10.73 1.88
N THR A 16 15.43 -9.55 2.50
CA THR A 16 16.69 -8.81 2.55
C THR A 16 17.77 -9.61 3.26
N VAL A 17 17.47 -10.19 4.43
CA VAL A 17 18.42 -11.03 5.18
C VAL A 17 18.90 -12.22 4.34
N ARG A 18 17.97 -12.92 3.67
CA ARG A 18 18.32 -14.03 2.78
C ARG A 18 19.19 -13.58 1.61
N ASN A 19 18.82 -12.48 0.96
CA ASN A 19 19.57 -11.93 -0.17
C ASN A 19 20.98 -11.49 0.23
N TYR A 20 21.13 -10.84 1.38
CA TYR A 20 22.43 -10.42 1.90
C TYR A 20 23.32 -11.63 2.18
N GLY A 21 22.77 -12.66 2.83
CA GLY A 21 23.48 -13.93 3.01
C GLY A 21 23.93 -14.57 1.70
N THR A 22 23.11 -14.51 0.65
CA THR A 22 23.50 -14.99 -0.69
C THR A 22 24.66 -14.19 -1.27
N TRP A 23 24.64 -12.86 -1.17
CA TRP A 23 25.71 -12.01 -1.71
C TRP A 23 27.04 -12.20 -1.01
N VAL A 24 27.02 -12.31 0.33
CA VAL A 24 28.23 -12.55 1.12
C VAL A 24 28.82 -13.91 0.78
N LYS A 25 27.99 -14.97 0.69
CA LYS A 25 28.47 -16.30 0.28
C LYS A 25 29.06 -16.30 -1.12
N ALA A 26 28.42 -15.61 -2.06
CA ALA A 26 28.92 -15.50 -3.42
C ALA A 26 30.28 -14.75 -3.48
N GLY A 27 30.46 -13.70 -2.69
CA GLY A 27 31.74 -13.00 -2.60
C GLY A 27 32.84 -13.86 -1.95
N LYS A 28 32.52 -14.61 -0.88
CA LYS A 28 33.48 -15.57 -0.28
C LYS A 28 33.92 -16.64 -1.28
N ARG A 29 32.97 -17.15 -2.07
CA ARG A 29 33.29 -18.09 -3.15
C ARG A 29 34.20 -17.44 -4.21
N PHE A 30 33.90 -16.21 -4.62
CA PHE A 30 34.75 -15.48 -5.56
C PHE A 30 36.19 -15.29 -5.03
N ALA A 31 36.35 -14.95 -3.75
CA ALA A 31 37.67 -14.81 -3.12
C ALA A 31 38.45 -16.13 -3.14
N LYS A 32 37.76 -17.25 -2.88
CA LYS A 32 38.35 -18.59 -2.99
C LYS A 32 38.73 -18.94 -4.43
N ASP A 33 37.84 -18.72 -5.38
CA ASP A 33 38.09 -19.02 -6.79
C ASP A 33 39.32 -18.22 -7.30
N LEU A 34 39.46 -16.95 -6.88
CA LEU A 34 40.62 -16.11 -7.17
C LEU A 34 41.91 -16.64 -6.52
N ALA A 35 41.86 -17.10 -5.27
CA ALA A 35 43.00 -17.74 -4.61
C ALA A 35 43.43 -19.03 -5.33
N ASP A 36 42.47 -19.83 -5.78
CA ASP A 36 42.73 -21.06 -6.51
C ASP A 36 43.34 -20.78 -7.90
N GLU A 37 42.94 -19.71 -8.60
CA GLU A 37 43.62 -19.20 -9.80
C GLU A 37 45.09 -18.87 -9.51
N ARG A 38 45.37 -18.21 -8.38
CA ARG A 38 46.75 -17.81 -8.05
C ARG A 38 47.62 -19.02 -7.70
N ARG A 39 47.06 -20.01 -7.02
CA ARG A 39 47.73 -21.30 -6.76
C ARG A 39 48.08 -22.06 -8.04
N ARG A 40 47.34 -21.83 -9.14
CA ARG A 40 47.64 -22.39 -10.47
C ARG A 40 48.66 -21.57 -11.28
N GLY A 41 49.15 -20.45 -10.74
CA GLY A 41 50.08 -19.55 -11.44
C GLY A 41 49.40 -18.58 -12.41
N GLU A 42 48.09 -18.37 -12.30
CA GLU A 42 47.34 -17.45 -13.17
C GLU A 42 47.13 -16.10 -12.45
N GLY A 43 47.72 -14.98 -12.94
CA GLY A 43 47.45 -13.60 -12.49
C GLY A 43 48.65 -12.82 -11.89
N GLU A 44 48.44 -11.56 -11.43
CA GLU A 44 49.44 -10.68 -10.75
C GLU A 44 50.25 -11.35 -9.61
N GLU A 45 51.57 -11.42 -9.70
CA GLU A 45 52.43 -12.20 -8.80
C GLU A 45 52.45 -11.76 -7.32
N ASP A 46 51.95 -10.56 -6.98
CA ASP A 46 52.15 -9.93 -5.66
C ASP A 46 51.06 -10.20 -4.59
N MET A 47 50.10 -11.10 -4.84
CA MET A 47 49.02 -11.40 -3.87
C MET A 47 49.12 -12.81 -3.28
N ASP A 48 49.28 -12.88 -1.96
CA ASP A 48 49.27 -14.12 -1.19
C ASP A 48 47.91 -14.85 -1.33
N PRO A 49 47.88 -16.07 -1.92
CA PRO A 49 46.65 -16.83 -2.11
C PRO A 49 45.91 -17.16 -0.80
N ASP A 50 46.62 -17.37 0.30
CA ASP A 50 46.00 -17.75 1.57
C ASP A 50 45.33 -16.55 2.25
N LEU A 51 45.89 -15.35 2.04
CA LEU A 51 45.24 -14.09 2.44
C LEU A 51 44.05 -13.75 1.54
N LEU A 52 44.13 -14.04 0.24
CA LEU A 52 43.02 -13.83 -0.70
C LEU A 52 41.79 -14.67 -0.32
N GLU A 53 41.96 -15.97 -0.06
CA GLU A 53 40.85 -16.86 0.29
C GLU A 53 40.12 -16.40 1.55
N LYS A 54 40.87 -15.84 2.52
CA LYS A 54 40.36 -15.39 3.83
C LYS A 54 40.01 -13.90 3.89
N ALA A 55 40.03 -13.20 2.75
CA ALA A 55 39.84 -11.74 2.69
C ALA A 55 38.55 -11.24 3.35
N PHE A 56 37.48 -12.05 3.34
CA PHE A 56 36.17 -11.71 3.93
C PHE A 56 35.86 -12.45 5.24
N ASP A 57 36.85 -13.10 5.84
CA ASP A 57 36.70 -13.77 7.13
C ASP A 57 36.97 -12.81 8.31
N ASN A 58 36.77 -13.30 9.53
CA ASN A 58 37.02 -12.54 10.75
C ASN A 58 38.37 -12.99 11.36
N PRO A 59 39.35 -12.09 11.54
CA PRO A 59 39.34 -10.68 11.19
C PRO A 59 39.59 -10.44 9.68
N PRO A 60 39.05 -9.34 9.10
CA PRO A 60 39.41 -8.94 7.75
C PRO A 60 40.91 -8.59 7.67
N ASN A 61 41.53 -8.92 6.54
CA ASN A 61 42.97 -8.72 6.33
C ASN A 61 43.26 -7.58 5.34
N LYS A 62 44.54 -7.26 5.14
CA LYS A 62 45.01 -6.19 4.24
C LYS A 62 44.52 -6.29 2.78
N LEU A 63 44.18 -7.47 2.28
CA LEU A 63 43.72 -7.68 0.90
C LEU A 63 42.20 -7.50 0.74
N LEU A 64 41.45 -7.33 1.83
CA LEU A 64 39.98 -7.31 1.79
C LEU A 64 39.45 -6.30 0.76
N LEU A 65 40.02 -5.10 0.72
CA LEU A 65 39.50 -3.98 -0.05
C LEU A 65 39.68 -4.25 -1.54
N ARG A 66 40.88 -4.74 -1.89
CA ARG A 66 41.23 -5.15 -3.24
C ARG A 66 40.34 -6.28 -3.74
N VAL A 67 40.12 -7.32 -2.93
CA VAL A 67 39.23 -8.43 -3.30
C VAL A 67 37.79 -7.95 -3.45
N PHE A 68 37.35 -7.00 -2.62
CA PHE A 68 36.00 -6.46 -2.73
C PHE A 68 35.80 -5.58 -3.97
N GLU A 69 36.78 -4.77 -4.34
CA GLU A 69 36.81 -4.02 -5.59
C GLU A 69 36.74 -4.94 -6.81
N LEU A 70 37.55 -6.01 -6.82
CA LEU A 70 37.55 -7.01 -7.89
C LEU A 70 36.20 -7.71 -7.98
N TYR A 71 35.60 -8.08 -6.85
CA TYR A 71 34.28 -8.71 -6.85
C TYR A 71 33.19 -7.79 -7.39
N LEU A 72 33.18 -6.52 -6.97
CA LEU A 72 32.24 -5.52 -7.47
C LEU A 72 32.45 -5.26 -8.97
N SER A 73 33.71 -5.20 -9.43
CA SER A 73 34.07 -5.03 -10.83
C SER A 73 33.67 -6.24 -11.67
N GLN A 74 33.92 -7.46 -11.20
CA GLN A 74 33.46 -8.69 -11.84
C GLN A 74 31.95 -8.67 -12.03
N LYS A 75 31.19 -8.30 -11.00
CA LYS A 75 29.74 -8.26 -11.09
C LYS A 75 29.23 -7.15 -12.00
N CYS A 76 29.70 -5.92 -11.84
CA CYS A 76 29.12 -4.78 -12.54
C CYS A 76 29.71 -4.55 -13.95
N LEU A 77 30.99 -4.85 -14.16
CA LEU A 77 31.69 -4.56 -15.42
C LEU A 77 31.78 -5.79 -16.33
N ILE A 78 32.07 -6.97 -15.77
CA ILE A 78 32.31 -8.20 -16.56
C ILE A 78 31.00 -8.99 -16.75
N GLU A 79 30.22 -9.19 -15.69
CA GLU A 79 28.90 -9.84 -15.77
C GLU A 79 27.76 -8.87 -16.18
N HIS A 80 28.10 -7.60 -16.48
CA HIS A 80 27.17 -6.55 -16.88
C HIS A 80 25.94 -6.42 -15.96
N ARG A 81 26.10 -6.62 -14.65
CA ARG A 81 25.01 -6.45 -13.69
C ARG A 81 24.71 -4.96 -13.48
N THR A 82 23.44 -4.67 -13.20
CA THR A 82 22.99 -3.29 -13.00
C THR A 82 23.68 -2.63 -11.80
N PRO A 83 23.82 -1.28 -11.78
CA PRO A 83 24.35 -0.57 -10.61
C PRO A 83 23.59 -0.86 -9.30
N GLY A 84 22.29 -1.16 -9.41
CA GLY A 84 21.48 -1.58 -8.27
C GLY A 84 21.94 -2.90 -7.65
N THR A 85 22.48 -3.82 -8.46
CA THR A 85 23.11 -5.06 -7.98
C THR A 85 24.38 -4.75 -7.19
N GLY A 86 25.26 -3.90 -7.72
CA GLY A 86 26.46 -3.43 -7.02
C GLY A 86 26.14 -2.78 -5.66
N ARG A 87 25.14 -1.89 -5.60
CA ARG A 87 24.67 -1.30 -4.33
C ARG A 87 24.09 -2.33 -3.37
N SER A 88 23.43 -3.36 -3.88
CA SER A 88 22.87 -4.45 -3.06
C SER A 88 23.97 -5.33 -2.46
N ILE A 89 25.03 -5.61 -3.23
CA ILE A 89 26.23 -6.30 -2.75
C ILE A 89 26.93 -5.45 -1.69
N HIS A 90 27.17 -4.17 -1.98
CA HIS A 90 27.72 -3.21 -1.03
C HIS A 90 26.95 -3.19 0.30
N ALA A 91 25.63 -3.05 0.25
CA ALA A 91 24.80 -3.03 1.45
C ALA A 91 24.86 -4.36 2.23
N ALA A 92 24.93 -5.49 1.52
CA ALA A 92 25.06 -6.81 2.14
C ALA A 92 26.40 -6.97 2.89
N PHE A 93 27.50 -6.50 2.30
CA PHE A 93 28.82 -6.54 2.92
C PHE A 93 28.97 -5.51 4.04
N ALA A 94 28.40 -4.32 3.89
CA ALA A 94 28.33 -3.34 4.98
C ALA A 94 27.59 -3.90 6.20
N ASP A 95 26.44 -4.55 5.98
CA ASP A 95 25.70 -5.24 7.04
C ASP A 95 26.51 -6.41 7.63
N HIS A 96 27.22 -7.17 6.79
CA HIS A 96 28.06 -8.28 7.23
C HIS A 96 29.16 -7.81 8.19
N TRP A 97 29.94 -6.80 7.82
CA TRP A 97 31.09 -6.34 8.60
C TRP A 97 30.68 -5.62 9.88
N ARG A 98 29.67 -4.73 9.82
CA ARG A 98 29.16 -4.01 11.01
C ARG A 98 28.61 -4.94 12.11
N HIS A 99 28.38 -6.21 11.81
CA HIS A 99 27.90 -7.20 12.77
C HIS A 99 28.82 -8.43 12.90
N MET A 100 29.99 -8.40 12.28
CA MET A 100 30.93 -9.54 12.26
C MET A 100 31.56 -9.78 13.63
N ASP A 101 31.94 -8.71 14.33
CA ASP A 101 32.64 -8.74 15.63
C ASP A 101 32.12 -7.66 16.59
N GLY A 102 30.82 -7.74 16.90
CA GLY A 102 30.15 -6.69 17.69
C GLY A 102 30.19 -5.33 16.98
N ASP A 103 30.53 -4.27 17.71
CA ASP A 103 30.58 -2.90 17.19
C ASP A 103 31.99 -2.51 16.67
N ARG A 104 32.95 -3.45 16.59
CA ARG A 104 34.35 -3.19 16.22
C ARG A 104 34.53 -2.53 14.84
N TYR A 105 33.69 -2.90 13.88
CA TYR A 105 33.75 -2.41 12.51
C TYR A 105 32.67 -1.35 12.22
N VAL A 106 32.16 -0.67 13.25
CA VAL A 106 31.24 0.45 13.09
C VAL A 106 32.05 1.74 12.98
N GLY A 107 31.80 2.53 11.94
CA GLY A 107 32.47 3.81 11.71
C GLY A 107 33.28 3.86 10.42
N ASP A 108 34.06 4.94 10.27
CA ASP A 108 34.88 5.19 9.10
C ASP A 108 36.00 4.16 8.98
N TYR A 109 36.21 3.67 7.76
CA TYR A 109 37.20 2.64 7.46
C TYR A 109 38.62 3.19 7.58
N GLY A 110 39.49 2.43 8.22
CA GLY A 110 40.94 2.57 8.13
C GLY A 110 41.64 1.23 8.36
N TYR A 111 42.84 1.13 7.80
CA TYR A 111 43.74 0.00 7.97
C TYR A 111 45.01 0.50 8.62
N ASP A 112 45.40 -0.12 9.72
CA ASP A 112 46.62 0.18 10.45
C ASP A 112 47.72 -0.82 10.05
N GLU A 113 48.67 -0.35 9.25
CA GLU A 113 49.82 -1.14 8.78
C GLU A 113 50.72 -1.63 9.92
N ALA A 114 50.81 -0.89 11.03
CA ALA A 114 51.70 -1.24 12.13
C ALA A 114 51.16 -2.43 12.95
N THR A 115 49.84 -2.54 13.04
CA THR A 115 49.16 -3.60 13.80
C THR A 115 48.55 -4.69 12.91
N ASP A 116 48.56 -4.51 11.58
CA ASP A 116 47.83 -5.34 10.61
C ASP A 116 46.35 -5.50 11.01
N THR A 117 45.73 -4.40 11.44
CA THR A 117 44.33 -4.40 11.87
C THR A 117 43.47 -3.43 11.09
N VAL A 118 42.24 -3.88 10.83
CA VAL A 118 41.19 -3.09 10.20
C VAL A 118 40.28 -2.50 11.28
N HIS A 119 39.94 -1.23 11.15
CA HIS A 119 38.91 -0.55 11.93
C HIS A 119 37.84 0.08 11.03
N GLY A 120 36.64 0.23 11.56
CA GLY A 120 35.48 0.70 10.79
C GLY A 120 35.02 -0.28 9.72
N CYS A 121 34.07 0.14 8.89
CA CYS A 121 33.39 -0.73 7.93
C CYS A 121 34.05 -0.66 6.55
N PRO A 122 34.68 -1.73 6.03
CA PRO A 122 35.40 -1.64 4.75
C PRO A 122 34.53 -1.36 3.53
N ALA A 123 33.24 -1.72 3.57
CA ALA A 123 32.29 -1.35 2.53
C ALA A 123 32.14 0.17 2.41
N ASP A 124 32.31 0.90 3.52
CA ASP A 124 32.17 2.36 3.56
C ASP A 124 33.45 3.12 3.16
N SER A 125 34.50 2.42 2.68
CA SER A 125 35.72 3.06 2.20
C SER A 125 35.45 4.00 1.02
N MET A 126 36.27 5.04 0.89
CA MET A 126 36.13 6.01 -0.21
C MET A 126 36.34 5.36 -1.58
N VAL A 127 37.21 4.33 -1.65
CA VAL A 127 37.50 3.62 -2.90
C VAL A 127 36.27 2.88 -3.39
N ILE A 128 35.56 2.16 -2.50
CA ILE A 128 34.34 1.43 -2.85
C ILE A 128 33.20 2.39 -3.20
N LYS A 129 33.04 3.48 -2.44
CA LYS A 129 32.04 4.51 -2.74
C LYS A 129 32.27 5.15 -4.12
N THR A 130 33.51 5.48 -4.44
CA THR A 130 33.91 6.03 -5.75
C THR A 130 33.67 5.02 -6.88
N LEU A 131 34.00 3.75 -6.66
CA LEU A 131 33.76 2.67 -7.63
C LEU A 131 32.26 2.47 -7.91
N LEU A 132 31.40 2.50 -6.88
CA LEU A 132 29.94 2.42 -7.07
C LEU A 132 29.37 3.65 -7.79
N ALA A 133 29.96 4.83 -7.57
CA ALA A 133 29.61 6.05 -8.28
C ALA A 133 29.98 5.94 -9.77
N SER A 134 31.17 5.42 -10.09
CA SER A 134 31.60 5.22 -11.48
C SER A 134 30.71 4.22 -12.23
N PHE A 135 30.27 3.14 -11.58
CA PHE A 135 29.28 2.22 -12.17
C PHE A 135 27.95 2.92 -12.49
N THR A 136 27.53 3.85 -11.64
CA THR A 136 26.31 4.62 -11.85
C THR A 136 26.47 5.59 -13.01
N TYR A 137 27.62 6.27 -13.09
CA TYR A 137 27.95 7.20 -14.16
C TYR A 137 28.01 6.50 -15.52
N ARG A 138 28.79 5.42 -15.64
CA ARG A 138 28.88 4.61 -16.86
C ARG A 138 27.53 4.06 -17.30
N ALA A 139 26.74 3.51 -16.37
CA ALA A 139 25.41 3.01 -16.72
C ALA A 139 24.40 4.10 -17.12
N ASN A 140 24.72 5.38 -16.92
CA ASN A 140 23.96 6.51 -17.45
C ASN A 140 24.53 6.97 -18.81
N GLU A 141 25.85 6.93 -19.03
CA GLU A 141 26.47 7.16 -20.34
C GLU A 141 26.08 6.08 -21.35
N ASP A 142 26.21 4.80 -21.00
CA ASP A 142 25.78 3.66 -21.85
C ASP A 142 24.29 3.76 -22.24
N LYS A 143 23.50 4.50 -21.46
CA LYS A 143 22.10 4.82 -21.81
C LYS A 143 22.00 6.02 -22.73
N ALA A 144 22.78 7.07 -22.48
CA ALA A 144 22.78 8.29 -23.30
C ALA A 144 23.32 8.04 -24.72
N ASP A 145 24.33 7.17 -24.86
CA ASP A 145 24.98 6.83 -26.13
C ASP A 145 24.30 5.66 -26.85
N GLY A 146 23.35 4.99 -26.20
CA GLY A 146 22.47 4.02 -26.81
C GLY A 146 21.49 4.72 -27.75
N ASP A 147 21.97 5.04 -28.96
CA ASP A 147 21.17 5.41 -30.12
C ASP A 147 20.29 4.21 -30.51
N SER A 148 19.19 4.02 -29.78
CA SER A 148 18.01 3.44 -30.40
C SER A 148 17.62 4.42 -31.49
N GLY A 149 18.07 4.17 -32.73
CA GLY A 149 17.87 4.97 -33.94
C GLY A 149 16.41 5.18 -34.38
N ASP A 150 15.51 5.27 -33.41
CA ASP A 150 14.07 5.55 -33.50
C ASP A 150 13.68 6.67 -32.50
N GLY A 151 14.61 7.56 -32.14
CA GLY A 151 14.34 8.74 -31.29
C GLY A 151 13.80 8.41 -29.88
N THR A 152 13.77 7.14 -29.49
CA THR A 152 13.21 6.69 -28.23
C THR A 152 14.33 6.67 -27.21
N SER A 153 14.35 7.68 -26.34
CA SER A 153 15.25 7.79 -25.18
C SER A 153 15.38 6.43 -24.46
N PRO A 154 16.57 6.07 -23.92
CA PRO A 154 16.80 4.81 -23.20
C PRO A 154 15.75 4.62 -22.11
N THR A 155 14.71 3.86 -22.43
CA THR A 155 13.56 3.63 -21.56
C THR A 155 14.07 2.90 -20.34
N ARG A 156 14.20 3.62 -19.21
CA ARG A 156 14.36 2.97 -17.91
C ARG A 156 13.23 1.95 -17.81
N ALA A 157 13.57 0.68 -17.55
CA ALA A 157 12.66 -0.45 -17.42
C ALA A 157 11.71 -0.32 -16.20
N HIS A 158 10.96 0.77 -16.15
CA HIS A 158 9.83 0.95 -15.27
C HIS A 158 8.67 0.15 -15.86
N ALA A 159 7.98 -0.61 -15.02
CA ALA A 159 6.81 -1.39 -15.44
C ALA A 159 5.85 -0.54 -16.26
N VAL A 160 5.43 -1.02 -17.43
CA VAL A 160 4.48 -0.33 -18.31
C VAL A 160 3.22 0.00 -17.51
N ALA A 161 2.70 1.22 -17.67
CA ALA A 161 1.49 1.63 -16.96
C ALA A 161 0.26 0.97 -17.58
N MET A 162 -0.54 0.27 -16.79
CA MET A 162 -1.77 -0.36 -17.28
C MET A 162 -2.90 0.65 -17.38
N ARG A 163 -2.92 1.58 -18.33
CA ARG A 163 -3.95 2.64 -18.40
C ARG A 163 -5.41 2.17 -18.25
N ALA A 164 -6.32 3.10 -17.97
CA ALA A 164 -7.73 2.79 -17.74
C ALA A 164 -8.36 2.00 -18.91
N GLU A 165 -7.93 2.27 -20.14
CA GLU A 165 -8.35 1.59 -21.36
C GLU A 165 -7.82 0.14 -21.41
N HIS A 166 -6.60 -0.10 -20.94
CA HIS A 166 -6.05 -1.46 -20.81
C HIS A 166 -6.84 -2.27 -19.78
N LEU A 167 -7.13 -1.67 -18.62
CA LEU A 167 -7.96 -2.30 -17.59
C LEU A 167 -9.36 -2.61 -18.13
N GLN A 168 -9.96 -1.68 -18.88
CA GLN A 168 -11.25 -1.88 -19.51
C GLN A 168 -11.26 -3.07 -20.46
N ARG A 169 -10.30 -3.16 -21.39
CA ARG A 169 -10.18 -4.30 -22.30
C ARG A 169 -9.98 -5.64 -21.57
N ILE A 170 -9.18 -5.65 -20.49
CA ILE A 170 -8.99 -6.84 -19.65
C ILE A 170 -10.30 -7.30 -19.01
N MET A 171 -11.08 -6.34 -18.48
CA MET A 171 -12.35 -6.64 -17.84
C MET A 171 -13.41 -7.08 -18.85
N GLU A 172 -13.53 -6.41 -19.99
CA GLU A 172 -14.44 -6.77 -21.10
C GLU A 172 -14.12 -8.14 -21.68
N TRP A 173 -12.84 -8.43 -21.95
CA TRP A 173 -12.43 -9.76 -22.37
C TRP A 173 -12.84 -10.79 -21.33
N SER A 174 -12.51 -10.56 -20.06
CA SER A 174 -12.89 -11.51 -19.02
C SER A 174 -14.41 -11.69 -18.94
N GLU A 175 -15.20 -10.62 -19.05
CA GLU A 175 -16.66 -10.64 -19.04
C GLU A 175 -17.23 -11.46 -20.21
N SER A 176 -16.65 -11.31 -21.41
CA SER A 176 -17.02 -12.13 -22.58
C SER A 176 -16.70 -13.61 -22.39
N GLN A 177 -15.65 -13.94 -21.64
CA GLN A 177 -15.32 -15.33 -21.31
C GLN A 177 -16.25 -15.92 -20.25
N PHE A 178 -16.61 -15.14 -19.23
CA PHE A 178 -17.49 -15.59 -18.14
C PHE A 178 -18.45 -14.47 -17.69
N PRO A 179 -19.67 -14.39 -18.24
CA PRO A 179 -20.58 -13.30 -17.89
C PRO A 179 -20.89 -13.25 -16.39
N SER A 180 -20.83 -12.06 -15.80
CA SER A 180 -21.08 -11.83 -14.37
C SER A 180 -22.43 -12.36 -13.89
N PRO A 181 -23.54 -12.28 -14.66
CA PRO A 181 -24.81 -12.91 -14.26
C PRO A 181 -24.74 -14.43 -14.09
N ALA A 182 -23.76 -15.10 -14.72
CA ALA A 182 -23.55 -16.54 -14.56
C ALA A 182 -22.91 -16.90 -13.20
N ALA A 183 -22.37 -15.93 -12.46
CA ALA A 183 -21.73 -16.15 -11.16
C ALA A 183 -22.69 -16.71 -10.09
N ASN A 184 -24.01 -16.51 -10.25
CA ASN A 184 -25.03 -16.96 -9.30
C ASN A 184 -25.33 -18.47 -9.41
N ARG A 185 -24.74 -19.17 -10.38
CA ARG A 185 -24.98 -20.60 -10.60
C ARG A 185 -23.91 -21.43 -9.89
N ILE A 186 -24.34 -22.55 -9.30
CA ILE A 186 -23.42 -23.53 -8.71
C ILE A 186 -22.73 -24.27 -9.87
N PRO A 187 -21.38 -24.24 -9.97
CA PRO A 187 -20.67 -24.93 -11.03
C PRO A 187 -20.87 -26.45 -10.89
N GLN A 188 -21.24 -27.09 -12.00
CA GLN A 188 -21.55 -28.53 -12.04
C GLN A 188 -20.30 -29.39 -12.22
N THR A 189 -19.26 -28.82 -12.84
CA THR A 189 -18.01 -29.53 -13.13
C THR A 189 -16.82 -28.86 -12.46
N THR A 190 -15.78 -29.65 -12.22
CA THR A 190 -14.46 -29.18 -11.74
C THR A 190 -13.85 -28.14 -12.68
N THR A 191 -14.01 -28.32 -13.99
CA THR A 191 -13.51 -27.39 -15.02
C THR A 191 -14.26 -26.07 -14.99
N GLU A 192 -15.59 -26.11 -14.91
CA GLU A 192 -16.43 -24.91 -14.79
C GLU A 192 -16.11 -24.15 -13.50
N ARG A 193 -15.96 -24.87 -12.38
CA ARG A 193 -15.54 -24.28 -11.10
C ARG A 193 -14.19 -23.58 -11.22
N ALA A 194 -13.19 -24.24 -11.82
CA ALA A 194 -11.86 -23.64 -12.01
C ALA A 194 -11.93 -22.38 -12.88
N PHE A 195 -12.72 -22.42 -13.95
CA PHE A 195 -12.88 -21.32 -14.90
C PHE A 195 -13.60 -20.12 -14.27
N MET A 196 -14.73 -20.36 -13.61
CA MET A 196 -15.49 -19.36 -12.83
C MET A 196 -14.60 -18.71 -11.76
N ALA A 197 -13.92 -19.53 -10.95
CA ALA A 197 -13.10 -19.02 -9.86
C ALA A 197 -11.92 -18.18 -10.37
N LYS A 198 -11.31 -18.57 -11.48
CA LYS A 198 -10.23 -17.82 -12.12
C LYS A 198 -10.71 -16.43 -12.58
N HIS A 199 -11.80 -16.36 -13.34
CA HIS A 199 -12.28 -15.10 -13.91
C HIS A 199 -12.80 -14.13 -12.85
N LEU A 200 -13.66 -14.60 -11.93
CA LEU A 200 -14.20 -13.73 -10.87
C LEU A 200 -13.11 -13.23 -9.92
N LYS A 201 -12.19 -14.11 -9.49
CA LYS A 201 -11.04 -13.71 -8.66
C LYS A 201 -10.16 -12.69 -9.38
N ALA A 202 -9.86 -12.90 -10.66
CA ALA A 202 -8.98 -12.01 -11.41
C ALA A 202 -9.60 -10.61 -11.57
N ARG A 203 -10.90 -10.50 -11.87
CA ARG A 203 -11.59 -9.20 -11.92
C ARG A 203 -11.53 -8.48 -10.58
N ALA A 204 -11.87 -9.17 -9.49
CA ALA A 204 -11.79 -8.61 -8.15
C ALA A 204 -10.35 -8.20 -7.76
N TRP A 205 -9.35 -9.03 -8.08
CA TRP A 205 -7.96 -8.79 -7.69
C TRP A 205 -7.30 -7.67 -8.51
N ILE A 206 -7.45 -7.66 -9.84
CA ILE A 206 -6.85 -6.66 -10.72
C ILE A 206 -7.48 -5.28 -10.46
N SER A 207 -8.82 -5.21 -10.33
CA SER A 207 -9.51 -3.97 -9.96
C SER A 207 -9.06 -3.49 -8.57
N SER A 208 -8.84 -4.38 -7.60
CA SER A 208 -8.29 -4.00 -6.29
C SER A 208 -6.88 -3.42 -6.38
N MET A 209 -5.99 -4.01 -7.19
CA MET A 209 -4.65 -3.47 -7.40
C MET A 209 -4.69 -2.07 -8.02
N TRP A 210 -5.57 -1.88 -9.00
CA TRP A 210 -5.79 -0.61 -9.66
C TRP A 210 -6.36 0.43 -8.70
N LYS A 211 -7.52 0.14 -8.10
CA LYS A 211 -8.28 1.07 -7.27
C LYS A 211 -7.51 1.49 -6.03
N LEU A 212 -6.86 0.56 -5.32
CA LEU A 212 -6.11 0.84 -4.09
C LEU A 212 -4.68 1.37 -4.33
N TRP A 213 -4.26 1.45 -5.59
CA TRP A 213 -2.89 1.70 -5.99
C TRP A 213 -1.92 0.75 -5.29
N ALA A 214 -2.34 -0.50 -5.09
CA ALA A 214 -1.61 -1.48 -4.32
C ALA A 214 -0.72 -2.33 -5.22
N ARG A 215 0.40 -2.80 -4.69
CA ARG A 215 1.23 -3.80 -5.38
C ARG A 215 0.49 -5.14 -5.36
N GLY A 216 0.67 -5.97 -6.39
CA GLY A 216 -0.09 -7.23 -6.48
C GLY A 216 0.07 -8.18 -5.29
N PHE A 217 1.22 -8.13 -4.60
CA PHE A 217 1.44 -8.93 -3.39
C PHE A 217 0.78 -8.34 -2.14
N GLU A 218 0.51 -7.03 -2.10
CA GLU A 218 -0.18 -6.39 -0.97
C GLU A 218 -1.64 -6.83 -0.98
N THR A 219 -2.31 -6.74 -2.15
CA THR A 219 -3.70 -7.20 -2.30
C THR A 219 -3.82 -8.71 -2.13
N ALA A 220 -2.89 -9.51 -2.64
CA ALA A 220 -2.96 -10.97 -2.50
C ALA A 220 -2.84 -11.44 -1.04
N ARG A 221 -2.17 -10.66 -0.17
CA ARG A 221 -2.05 -10.97 1.26
C ARG A 221 -3.31 -10.64 2.06
N SER A 222 -4.25 -9.90 1.47
CA SER A 222 -5.49 -9.53 2.16
C SER A 222 -6.29 -10.76 2.56
N GLN A 223 -6.90 -10.66 3.73
CA GLN A 223 -7.75 -11.65 4.36
C GLN A 223 -9.14 -11.06 4.57
N VAL A 224 -10.12 -11.91 4.82
CA VAL A 224 -11.52 -11.46 4.99
C VAL A 224 -11.69 -10.50 6.17
N LYS A 225 -10.90 -10.65 7.25
CA LYS A 225 -10.86 -9.72 8.39
C LYS A 225 -10.50 -8.27 8.01
N HIS A 226 -9.93 -8.07 6.81
CA HIS A 226 -9.55 -6.75 6.29
C HIS A 226 -10.69 -6.05 5.55
N LEU A 227 -11.84 -6.71 5.40
CA LEU A 227 -13.04 -6.12 4.82
C LEU A 227 -14.09 -5.87 5.91
N THR A 228 -14.67 -4.69 5.88
CA THR A 228 -15.89 -4.36 6.66
C THR A 228 -17.01 -4.07 5.66
N LEU A 229 -17.93 -5.02 5.49
CA LEU A 229 -18.98 -4.95 4.47
C LEU A 229 -20.22 -4.19 4.97
N SER A 230 -21.11 -3.85 4.02
CA SER A 230 -22.46 -3.31 4.28
C SER A 230 -22.47 -2.02 5.11
N LEU A 231 -21.50 -1.15 4.86
CA LEU A 231 -21.44 0.16 5.49
C LEU A 231 -22.27 1.17 4.70
N VAL A 232 -22.76 2.18 5.40
CA VAL A 232 -23.54 3.29 4.83
C VAL A 232 -22.92 4.59 5.34
N ASN A 233 -22.65 5.54 4.45
CA ASN A 233 -22.12 6.84 4.84
C ASN A 233 -23.26 7.75 5.36
N PRO A 234 -22.96 8.93 5.93
CA PRO A 234 -24.00 9.86 6.38
C PRO A 234 -25.00 10.29 5.29
N ASP A 235 -24.60 10.23 4.02
CA ASP A 235 -25.44 10.58 2.86
C ASP A 235 -26.29 9.39 2.36
N GLY A 236 -26.26 8.24 3.04
CA GLY A 236 -27.02 7.05 2.65
C GLY A 236 -26.37 6.19 1.56
N LEU A 237 -25.15 6.52 1.12
CA LEU A 237 -24.42 5.75 0.11
C LEU A 237 -23.80 4.49 0.72
N GLN A 238 -24.06 3.35 0.09
CA GLN A 238 -23.48 2.07 0.48
C GLN A 238 -22.01 1.99 0.08
N TYR A 239 -21.19 1.38 0.94
CA TYR A 239 -19.79 1.12 0.67
C TYR A 239 -19.30 -0.08 1.50
N PHE A 240 -18.09 -0.54 1.22
CA PHE A 240 -17.34 -1.35 2.18
C PHE A 240 -15.99 -0.71 2.47
N GLU A 241 -15.47 -1.00 3.65
CA GLU A 241 -14.12 -0.60 4.03
C GLU A 241 -13.13 -1.71 3.66
N TYR A 242 -11.98 -1.34 3.10
CA TYR A 242 -10.86 -2.23 2.82
C TYR A 242 -9.62 -1.75 3.57
N PHE A 243 -9.00 -2.62 4.37
CA PHE A 243 -7.76 -2.32 5.10
C PHE A 243 -6.53 -3.04 4.54
N LEU A 244 -5.49 -2.30 4.15
CA LEU A 244 -4.20 -2.85 3.74
C LEU A 244 -3.21 -2.93 4.93
N GLU A 245 -3.16 -4.07 5.61
CA GLU A 245 -2.32 -4.28 6.80
C GLU A 245 -0.80 -4.18 6.50
N ASP A 246 -0.32 -4.88 5.47
CA ASP A 246 1.12 -5.03 5.18
C ASP A 246 1.60 -4.08 4.05
N ARG A 247 1.35 -2.78 4.17
CA ARG A 247 1.80 -1.80 3.17
C ARG A 247 3.29 -1.47 3.34
N LYS A 248 4.08 -1.60 2.27
CA LYS A 248 5.51 -1.27 2.31
C LYS A 248 5.72 0.18 2.75
N GLY A 249 6.66 0.41 3.67
CA GLY A 249 6.93 1.74 4.25
C GLY A 249 6.12 2.03 5.52
N TYR A 250 5.08 1.24 5.78
CA TYR A 250 4.31 1.23 7.02
C TYR A 250 4.58 -0.04 7.85
N GLU A 251 5.29 -1.03 7.29
CA GLU A 251 5.80 -2.21 7.99
C GLU A 251 6.63 -1.78 9.23
N GLY A 252 6.12 -2.05 10.43
CA GLY A 252 6.79 -1.74 11.70
C GLY A 252 6.39 -0.42 12.36
N LYS A 253 5.53 0.40 11.74
CA LYS A 253 4.87 1.51 12.43
C LYS A 253 3.85 0.99 13.44
N ASP A 254 3.66 1.71 14.54
CA ASP A 254 2.79 1.26 15.62
C ASP A 254 1.34 1.18 15.15
N PRO A 255 0.66 0.01 15.24
CA PRO A 255 -0.76 -0.10 14.92
C PRO A 255 -1.68 0.83 15.74
N CYS A 256 -1.19 1.33 16.88
CA CYS A 256 -1.92 2.26 17.74
C CYS A 256 -1.82 3.72 17.27
N ASP A 257 -0.89 4.05 16.36
CA ASP A 257 -0.85 5.37 15.72
C ASP A 257 -1.91 5.42 14.61
N LYS A 258 -3.15 5.67 15.05
CA LYS A 258 -4.33 5.66 14.17
C LYS A 258 -4.17 6.62 13.00
N GLU A 259 -3.52 7.77 13.20
CA GLU A 259 -3.32 8.77 12.14
C GLU A 259 -2.42 8.26 11.01
N THR A 260 -1.35 7.51 11.32
CA THR A 260 -0.50 6.94 10.26
C THR A 260 -1.13 5.76 9.53
N LEU A 261 -2.15 5.08 10.10
CA LEU A 261 -2.83 3.96 9.45
C LEU A 261 -4.12 4.33 8.73
N LEU A 262 -4.63 5.56 8.86
CA LEU A 262 -5.79 6.02 8.09
C LEU A 262 -5.55 5.91 6.58
N SER A 263 -4.32 6.15 6.12
CA SER A 263 -3.93 6.01 4.70
C SER A 263 -3.97 4.57 4.17
N ASN A 264 -4.20 3.58 5.05
CA ASN A 264 -4.32 2.17 4.70
C ASN A 264 -5.78 1.68 4.74
N ARG A 265 -6.74 2.53 5.09
CA ARG A 265 -8.18 2.23 5.08
C ARG A 265 -8.84 2.94 3.91
N PHE A 266 -9.60 2.20 3.13
CA PHE A 266 -10.23 2.70 1.91
C PHE A 266 -11.73 2.44 1.98
N ASN A 267 -12.51 3.50 1.81
CA ASN A 267 -13.95 3.39 1.62
C ASN A 267 -14.20 3.17 0.12
N ILE A 268 -14.68 1.97 -0.22
CA ILE A 268 -14.91 1.56 -1.60
C ILE A 268 -16.40 1.66 -1.89
N TYR A 269 -16.76 2.61 -2.74
CA TYR A 269 -18.12 2.87 -3.19
C TYR A 269 -18.40 2.15 -4.53
N PRO A 270 -19.67 1.84 -4.83
CA PRO A 270 -20.09 1.38 -6.16
C PRO A 270 -19.72 2.39 -7.26
N GLU A 271 -19.26 1.90 -8.41
CA GLU A 271 -18.98 2.71 -9.61
C GLU A 271 -19.60 2.06 -10.87
N PRO A 272 -20.94 1.91 -10.92
CA PRO A 272 -21.60 1.17 -11.99
C PRO A 272 -21.41 1.80 -13.38
N GLU A 273 -21.10 3.09 -13.46
CA GLU A 273 -20.87 3.80 -14.71
C GLU A 273 -19.56 3.36 -15.38
N ILE A 274 -18.59 2.86 -14.60
CA ILE A 274 -17.34 2.32 -15.14
C ILE A 274 -17.08 0.92 -14.58
N PRO A 275 -17.77 -0.12 -15.11
CA PRO A 275 -17.70 -1.48 -14.60
C PRO A 275 -16.29 -2.08 -14.55
N SER A 276 -15.37 -1.61 -15.38
CA SER A 276 -13.98 -2.06 -15.39
C SER A 276 -13.20 -1.65 -14.13
N ARG A 277 -13.62 -0.56 -13.48
CA ARG A 277 -12.99 0.01 -12.28
C ARG A 277 -13.77 -0.30 -11.00
N ASP A 278 -15.00 -0.78 -11.13
CA ASP A 278 -15.92 -1.07 -10.03
C ASP A 278 -15.45 -2.26 -9.16
N MET A 279 -14.43 -1.99 -8.36
CA MET A 279 -13.89 -2.90 -7.36
C MET A 279 -14.99 -3.35 -6.39
N TYR A 280 -15.99 -2.49 -6.12
CA TYR A 280 -17.07 -2.81 -5.21
C TYR A 280 -17.85 -4.02 -5.70
N ALA A 281 -18.40 -3.93 -6.92
CA ALA A 281 -19.18 -5.02 -7.52
C ALA A 281 -18.33 -6.28 -7.78
N HIS A 282 -17.06 -6.12 -8.18
CA HIS A 282 -16.20 -7.28 -8.42
C HIS A 282 -15.85 -8.05 -7.15
N ILE A 283 -15.55 -7.37 -6.04
CA ILE A 283 -15.30 -8.03 -4.75
C ILE A 283 -16.55 -8.75 -4.26
N LEU A 284 -17.71 -8.10 -4.26
CA LEU A 284 -18.93 -8.74 -3.76
C LEU A 284 -19.32 -9.98 -4.57
N ARG A 285 -19.24 -9.91 -5.91
CA ARG A 285 -19.47 -11.06 -6.79
C ARG A 285 -18.47 -12.19 -6.54
N TRP A 286 -17.20 -11.84 -6.34
CA TRP A 286 -16.17 -12.82 -6.01
C TRP A 286 -16.45 -13.49 -4.66
N LEU A 287 -16.79 -12.74 -3.61
CA LEU A 287 -17.08 -13.27 -2.28
C LEU A 287 -18.28 -14.22 -2.30
N ASP A 288 -19.35 -13.88 -3.01
CA ASP A 288 -20.54 -14.71 -3.14
C ASP A 288 -20.23 -16.04 -3.84
N ALA A 289 -19.58 -15.97 -5.01
CA ALA A 289 -19.11 -17.14 -5.74
C ALA A 289 -18.13 -17.99 -4.91
N TYR A 290 -17.23 -17.35 -4.17
CA TYR A 290 -16.22 -18.01 -3.35
C TYR A 290 -16.88 -18.79 -2.20
N GLN A 291 -17.84 -18.21 -1.49
CA GLN A 291 -18.62 -18.90 -0.45
C GLN A 291 -19.42 -20.06 -1.02
N THR A 292 -20.07 -19.85 -2.17
CA THR A 292 -20.85 -20.89 -2.87
C THR A 292 -19.97 -22.09 -3.25
N MET A 293 -18.77 -21.84 -3.81
CA MET A 293 -17.84 -22.91 -4.16
C MET A 293 -17.24 -23.63 -2.95
N LEU A 294 -17.08 -22.93 -1.82
CA LEU A 294 -16.61 -23.52 -0.56
C LEU A 294 -17.69 -24.32 0.17
N GLY A 295 -18.97 -24.02 -0.06
CA GLY A 295 -20.09 -24.60 0.70
C GLY A 295 -20.12 -24.15 2.16
N ARG A 296 -19.44 -23.05 2.50
CA ARG A 296 -19.42 -22.46 3.85
C ARG A 296 -19.19 -20.95 3.82
N PRO A 297 -19.59 -20.22 4.86
CA PRO A 297 -19.19 -18.83 5.04
C PRO A 297 -17.66 -18.68 5.12
N LEU A 298 -17.18 -17.52 4.67
CA LEU A 298 -15.76 -17.16 4.78
C LEU A 298 -15.37 -16.85 6.23
N ARG A 299 -14.19 -17.31 6.64
CA ARG A 299 -13.65 -17.05 7.98
C ARG A 299 -12.75 -15.81 7.94
N PRO A 300 -12.59 -15.07 9.06
CA PRO A 300 -11.78 -13.86 9.09
C PRO A 300 -10.34 -14.01 8.57
N TYR A 301 -9.73 -15.19 8.74
CA TYR A 301 -8.35 -15.45 8.31
C TYR A 301 -8.22 -16.15 6.95
N ASP A 302 -9.33 -16.44 6.28
CA ASP A 302 -9.27 -16.93 4.91
C ASP A 302 -8.68 -15.84 4.02
N TYR A 303 -7.78 -16.20 3.12
CA TYR A 303 -7.26 -15.26 2.12
C TYR A 303 -8.39 -14.80 1.20
N LEU A 304 -8.45 -13.50 0.97
CA LEU A 304 -9.41 -12.88 0.06
C LEU A 304 -9.15 -13.32 -1.38
N PHE A 305 -7.88 -13.43 -1.77
CA PHE A 305 -7.45 -13.96 -3.07
C PHE A 305 -6.59 -15.22 -2.88
N PRO A 306 -7.21 -16.36 -2.57
CA PRO A 306 -6.52 -17.60 -2.25
C PRO A 306 -5.82 -18.20 -3.48
N TYR A 307 -4.90 -19.13 -3.22
CA TYR A 307 -4.41 -20.05 -4.23
C TYR A 307 -5.56 -20.95 -4.73
N ILE A 308 -5.67 -21.07 -6.05
CA ILE A 308 -6.64 -21.95 -6.72
C ILE A 308 -5.82 -22.99 -7.49
N SER A 309 -6.08 -24.27 -7.23
CA SER A 309 -5.43 -25.37 -7.95
C SER A 309 -5.93 -25.45 -9.40
N ARG A 310 -5.27 -26.23 -10.26
CA ARG A 310 -5.73 -26.45 -11.64
C ARG A 310 -7.13 -27.05 -11.73
N ASN A 311 -7.56 -27.77 -10.68
CA ASN A 311 -8.88 -28.39 -10.58
C ASN A 311 -9.92 -27.46 -9.93
N GLY A 312 -9.62 -26.16 -9.78
CA GLY A 312 -10.55 -25.23 -9.13
C GLY A 312 -10.72 -25.46 -7.63
N THR A 313 -9.88 -26.28 -6.99
CA THR A 313 -9.87 -26.41 -5.53
C THR A 313 -9.29 -25.14 -4.93
N ILE A 314 -10.04 -24.52 -4.02
CA ILE A 314 -9.65 -23.26 -3.40
C ILE A 314 -8.97 -23.55 -2.05
N ASP A 315 -7.69 -23.19 -1.93
CA ASP A 315 -6.95 -23.29 -0.68
C ASP A 315 -7.02 -21.96 0.07
N THR A 316 -8.01 -21.86 0.96
CA THR A 316 -8.30 -20.66 1.75
C THR A 316 -7.14 -20.20 2.65
N THR A 317 -6.18 -21.08 2.93
CA THR A 317 -5.06 -20.83 3.85
C THR A 317 -3.74 -20.56 3.13
N ARG A 318 -3.73 -20.64 1.80
CA ARG A 318 -2.52 -20.52 1.00
C ARG A 318 -2.55 -19.26 0.15
N LEU A 319 -1.57 -18.41 0.38
CA LEU A 319 -1.27 -17.23 -0.43
C LEU A 319 -0.78 -17.62 -1.83
N MET A 320 -1.21 -16.85 -2.86
CA MET A 320 -0.65 -16.95 -4.20
C MET A 320 0.84 -16.56 -4.22
N THR A 321 1.68 -17.36 -4.87
CA THR A 321 3.08 -16.99 -5.08
C THR A 321 3.20 -15.91 -6.14
N HIS A 322 4.33 -15.19 -6.17
CA HIS A 322 4.62 -14.16 -7.17
C HIS A 322 4.41 -14.67 -8.61
N ASP A 323 4.92 -15.86 -8.91
CA ASP A 323 4.85 -16.41 -10.27
C ASP A 323 3.42 -16.80 -10.66
N VAL A 324 2.61 -17.26 -9.69
CA VAL A 324 1.19 -17.55 -9.93
C VAL A 324 0.42 -16.25 -10.19
N MET A 325 0.69 -15.20 -9.42
CA MET A 325 0.10 -13.87 -9.62
C MET A 325 0.47 -13.28 -10.98
N GLN A 326 1.76 -13.29 -11.33
CA GLN A 326 2.24 -12.75 -12.59
C GLN A 326 1.70 -13.54 -13.79
N ARG A 327 1.64 -14.88 -13.70
CA ARG A 327 1.05 -15.72 -14.74
C ARG A 327 -0.42 -15.41 -14.95
N LEU A 328 -1.19 -15.27 -13.87
CA LEU A 328 -2.61 -14.90 -13.94
C LEU A 328 -2.79 -13.55 -14.63
N LEU A 329 -2.00 -12.54 -14.23
CA LEU A 329 -2.05 -11.22 -14.87
C LEU A 329 -1.70 -11.30 -16.37
N SER A 330 -0.59 -11.96 -16.71
CA SER A 330 -0.15 -12.10 -18.10
C SER A 330 -1.16 -12.82 -18.97
N GLU A 331 -1.83 -13.84 -18.44
CA GLU A 331 -2.89 -14.55 -19.16
C GLU A 331 -4.08 -13.64 -19.49
N PHE A 332 -4.48 -12.76 -18.58
CA PHE A 332 -5.57 -11.81 -18.79
C PHE A 332 -5.21 -10.71 -19.78
N VAL A 333 -3.96 -10.24 -19.72
CA VAL A 333 -3.40 -9.27 -20.68
C VAL A 333 -3.38 -9.84 -22.09
N VAL A 334 -2.84 -11.06 -22.26
CA VAL A 334 -2.77 -11.75 -23.56
C VAL A 334 -4.18 -12.05 -24.06
N GLY A 335 -5.08 -12.49 -23.19
CA GLY A 335 -6.48 -12.72 -23.52
C GLY A 335 -7.17 -11.47 -24.08
N ALA A 336 -6.87 -10.30 -23.50
CA ALA A 336 -7.38 -9.01 -23.95
C ALA A 336 -6.70 -8.47 -25.24
N GLY A 337 -5.78 -9.22 -25.85
CA GLY A 337 -5.07 -8.81 -27.07
C GLY A 337 -4.06 -7.67 -26.84
N LEU A 338 -3.61 -7.48 -25.60
CA LEU A 338 -2.60 -6.47 -25.28
C LEU A 338 -1.20 -7.05 -25.47
N THR A 339 -0.32 -6.30 -26.14
CA THR A 339 1.06 -6.71 -26.44
C THR A 339 2.08 -6.26 -25.40
N ASP A 340 1.70 -5.30 -24.54
CA ASP A 340 2.58 -4.75 -23.52
C ASP A 340 2.92 -5.75 -22.40
N LEU A 341 4.16 -5.68 -21.92
CA LEU A 341 4.64 -6.47 -20.79
C LEU A 341 4.25 -5.83 -19.45
N PHE A 342 3.05 -6.18 -18.96
CA PHE A 342 2.61 -5.74 -17.64
C PHE A 342 3.17 -6.60 -16.50
N THR A 343 3.49 -5.93 -15.40
CA THR A 343 3.95 -6.56 -14.15
C THR A 343 2.94 -6.32 -13.03
N LEU A 344 3.14 -6.97 -11.88
CA LEU A 344 2.35 -6.74 -10.66
C LEU A 344 2.41 -5.30 -10.10
N HIS A 345 3.23 -4.43 -10.67
CA HIS A 345 3.30 -3.00 -10.32
C HIS A 345 2.62 -2.09 -11.35
N SER A 346 2.28 -2.63 -12.53
CA SER A 346 1.68 -1.89 -13.63
C SER A 346 0.31 -1.27 -13.31
N PRO A 347 -0.60 -1.97 -12.58
CA PRO A 347 -1.87 -1.37 -12.20
C PRO A 347 -1.70 -0.15 -11.28
N ARG A 348 -0.86 -0.27 -10.25
CA ARG A 348 -0.55 0.85 -9.35
C ARG A 348 -0.03 2.07 -10.11
N ARG A 349 0.88 1.87 -11.06
CA ARG A 349 1.46 2.97 -11.86
C ARG A 349 0.40 3.67 -12.68
N GLY A 350 -0.39 2.91 -13.44
CA GLY A 350 -1.40 3.50 -14.31
C GLY A 350 -2.51 4.20 -13.51
N ALA A 351 -2.89 3.68 -12.34
CA ALA A 351 -3.92 4.31 -11.51
C ALA A 351 -3.45 5.67 -10.99
N ALA A 352 -2.19 5.74 -10.56
CA ALA A 352 -1.56 6.99 -10.15
C ALA A 352 -1.49 8.02 -11.29
N GLN A 353 -1.10 7.60 -12.50
CA GLN A 353 -1.09 8.46 -13.69
C GLN A 353 -2.51 8.93 -14.04
N HIS A 354 -3.48 8.01 -14.01
CA HIS A 354 -4.87 8.33 -14.32
C HIS A 354 -5.39 9.42 -13.39
N HIS A 355 -5.39 9.17 -12.09
CA HIS A 355 -6.00 10.08 -11.13
C HIS A 355 -5.23 11.39 -10.96
N VAL A 356 -3.90 11.43 -11.12
CA VAL A 356 -3.15 12.68 -10.92
C VAL A 356 -3.05 13.52 -12.19
N ALA A 357 -3.02 12.89 -13.38
CA ALA A 357 -2.73 13.59 -14.63
C ALA A 357 -3.79 13.44 -15.72
N LEU A 358 -4.38 12.26 -15.91
CA LEU A 358 -5.19 11.95 -17.12
C LEU A 358 -6.71 12.04 -16.89
N ALA A 359 -7.19 11.91 -15.66
CA ALA A 359 -8.61 11.91 -15.36
C ALA A 359 -9.23 13.29 -15.62
N PRO A 360 -10.55 13.43 -15.82
CA PRO A 360 -11.20 14.73 -15.89
C PRO A 360 -10.89 15.61 -14.67
N PRO A 361 -10.76 16.95 -14.81
CA PRO A 361 -10.34 17.84 -13.73
C PRO A 361 -11.09 17.66 -12.40
N LEU A 362 -12.39 17.40 -12.46
CA LEU A 362 -13.26 17.22 -11.27
C LEU A 362 -12.93 15.98 -10.43
N ILE A 363 -12.23 15.00 -11.00
CA ILE A 363 -11.84 13.76 -10.31
C ILE A 363 -10.33 13.57 -10.25
N ARG A 364 -9.56 14.61 -10.61
CA ARG A 364 -8.09 14.60 -10.47
C ARG A 364 -7.71 14.76 -9.00
N TYR A 365 -6.71 13.99 -8.58
CA TYR A 365 -6.10 14.11 -7.26
C TYR A 365 -4.94 15.09 -7.34
N THR A 366 -4.82 15.93 -6.32
CA THR A 366 -3.58 16.67 -6.09
C THR A 366 -2.43 15.68 -5.86
N ILE A 367 -1.18 16.14 -6.08
CA ILE A 367 0.01 15.30 -5.80
C ILE A 367 0.03 14.85 -4.33
N SER A 368 -0.44 15.69 -3.41
CA SER A 368 -0.52 15.37 -1.98
C SER A 368 -1.52 14.25 -1.71
N GLU A 369 -2.73 14.35 -2.25
CA GLU A 369 -3.76 13.29 -2.13
C GLU A 369 -3.28 12.00 -2.78
N GLY A 370 -2.70 12.05 -3.98
CA GLY A 370 -2.12 10.88 -4.63
C GLY A 370 -1.00 10.25 -3.81
N HIS A 371 -0.14 11.05 -3.19
CA HIS A 371 0.93 10.57 -2.32
C HIS A 371 0.40 9.87 -1.05
N GLN A 372 -0.65 10.42 -0.43
CA GLN A 372 -1.28 9.80 0.73
C GLN A 372 -2.06 8.53 0.33
N TYR A 373 -2.88 8.62 -0.71
CA TYR A 373 -3.73 7.52 -1.19
C TYR A 373 -2.90 6.32 -1.65
N GLY A 374 -1.82 6.57 -2.40
CA GLY A 374 -0.87 5.53 -2.78
C GLY A 374 0.02 5.04 -1.63
N GLY A 375 -0.13 5.57 -0.42
CA GLY A 375 0.56 5.12 0.80
C GLY A 375 2.05 5.14 0.66
N TRP A 376 2.56 6.26 0.19
CA TRP A 376 3.94 6.63 0.48
C TRP A 376 4.00 7.11 1.94
N ALA A 377 5.08 6.75 2.65
CA ALA A 377 5.18 7.06 4.07
C ALA A 377 5.42 8.57 4.29
N PRO A 378 4.95 9.17 5.41
CA PRO A 378 5.34 10.51 5.80
C PRO A 378 6.87 10.66 5.81
N GLY A 379 7.39 11.63 5.04
CA GLY A 379 8.81 11.88 4.85
C GLY A 379 9.43 11.23 3.59
N GLU A 380 8.73 10.31 2.91
CA GLU A 380 9.13 9.90 1.58
C GLU A 380 8.93 11.05 0.60
N LYS A 381 9.94 11.35 -0.22
CA LYS A 381 9.82 12.41 -1.21
C LYS A 381 8.87 11.96 -2.32
N PRO A 382 7.93 12.80 -2.80
CA PRO A 382 6.98 12.48 -3.87
C PRO A 382 7.65 12.25 -5.24
N THR A 383 8.99 12.30 -5.30
CA THR A 383 9.81 12.03 -6.49
C THR A 383 9.42 10.79 -7.27
N THR A 384 8.94 9.72 -6.63
CA THR A 384 8.52 8.51 -7.36
C THR A 384 7.19 8.72 -8.07
N LEU A 385 6.21 9.35 -7.42
CA LEU A 385 4.93 9.71 -8.04
C LEU A 385 5.14 10.73 -9.16
N ILE A 386 5.95 11.76 -8.90
CA ILE A 386 6.33 12.76 -9.90
C ILE A 386 7.00 12.10 -11.11
N LYS A 387 7.94 11.16 -10.90
CA LYS A 387 8.53 10.40 -12.01
C LYS A 387 7.51 9.60 -12.79
N TYR A 388 6.54 8.95 -12.12
CA TYR A 388 5.47 8.22 -12.84
C TYR A 388 4.68 9.14 -13.77
N ILE A 389 4.48 10.39 -13.37
CA ILE A 389 3.75 11.40 -14.15
C ILE A 389 4.62 11.98 -15.27
N ILE A 390 5.82 12.48 -14.92
CA ILE A 390 6.74 13.12 -15.88
C ILE A 390 7.14 12.14 -17.00
N ASP A 391 7.41 10.87 -16.68
CA ASP A 391 7.76 9.87 -17.70
C ASP A 391 6.63 9.70 -18.75
N ASP A 392 5.37 9.82 -18.34
CA ASP A 392 4.21 9.74 -19.26
C ASP A 392 4.00 11.05 -20.02
N ILE A 393 4.19 12.19 -19.36
CA ILE A 393 4.13 13.51 -20.01
C ILE A 393 5.20 13.60 -21.10
N TRP A 394 6.45 13.31 -20.76
CA TRP A 394 7.58 13.35 -21.67
C TRP A 394 7.40 12.41 -22.87
N TYR A 395 6.80 11.23 -22.67
CA TYR A 395 6.54 10.29 -23.77
C TYR A 395 5.58 10.89 -24.83
N HIS A 396 4.57 11.64 -24.40
CA HIS A 396 3.56 12.23 -25.29
C HIS A 396 3.94 13.62 -25.84
N GLU A 397 4.87 14.33 -25.20
CA GLU A 397 5.30 15.68 -25.60
C GLU A 397 6.27 15.74 -26.79
N ASN A 398 6.61 14.60 -27.41
CA ASN A 398 7.60 14.54 -28.50
C ASN A 398 7.14 15.14 -29.85
N ALA A 399 5.93 15.73 -29.94
CA ALA A 399 5.42 16.43 -31.12
C ALA A 399 5.37 17.95 -30.90
N VAL A 400 6.54 18.59 -30.94
CA VAL A 400 6.71 20.05 -30.79
C VAL A 400 6.60 20.78 -32.14
N ASN A 401 6.45 20.03 -33.24
CA ASN A 401 6.49 20.53 -34.62
C ASN A 401 5.41 21.59 -34.94
N ASP A 402 4.29 21.62 -34.22
CA ASP A 402 3.20 22.59 -34.43
C ASP A 402 3.05 23.63 -33.30
N LEU A 403 4.06 23.76 -32.41
CA LEU A 403 3.95 24.67 -31.25
C LEU A 403 3.83 26.15 -31.62
N LEU A 404 4.30 26.53 -32.81
CA LEU A 404 4.26 27.90 -33.34
C LEU A 404 3.02 28.19 -34.18
N ASN A 405 2.10 27.23 -34.35
CA ASN A 405 0.91 27.44 -35.15
C ASN A 405 0.00 28.48 -34.49
N PRO A 406 -0.23 29.66 -35.10
CA PRO A 406 -1.05 30.71 -34.52
C PRO A 406 -2.53 30.32 -34.43
N ARG A 407 -2.94 29.23 -35.09
CA ARG A 407 -4.28 28.64 -35.02
C ARG A 407 -4.38 27.47 -34.04
N ARG A 408 -3.29 27.12 -33.35
CA ARG A 408 -3.32 26.11 -32.28
C ARG A 408 -4.29 26.60 -31.21
N GLN A 409 -5.40 25.90 -31.02
CA GLN A 409 -6.27 26.14 -29.89
C GLN A 409 -5.48 25.85 -28.62
N ARG A 410 -5.01 26.89 -27.94
CA ARG A 410 -4.51 26.81 -26.56
C ARG A 410 -5.70 26.43 -25.67
N GLY A 411 -6.00 25.14 -25.59
CA GLY A 411 -7.19 24.65 -24.90
C GLY A 411 -7.40 23.14 -24.96
N GLN A 412 -6.68 22.39 -25.80
CA GLN A 412 -6.56 20.94 -25.60
C GLN A 412 -5.57 20.70 -24.48
N ASP A 413 -6.07 20.31 -23.31
CA ASP A 413 -5.19 19.87 -22.23
C ASP A 413 -4.52 18.54 -22.60
N TYR A 414 -3.53 18.15 -21.79
CA TYR A 414 -2.80 16.89 -21.89
C TYR A 414 -3.69 15.63 -22.02
N SER A 415 -4.97 15.71 -21.61
CA SER A 415 -5.94 14.61 -21.69
C SER A 415 -6.81 14.62 -22.96
N GLY A 416 -6.53 15.52 -23.91
CA GLY A 416 -7.35 15.70 -25.11
C GLY A 416 -8.73 16.28 -24.80
N GLN A 417 -8.96 16.77 -23.58
CA GLN A 417 -10.20 17.42 -23.20
C GLN A 417 -10.05 18.91 -23.45
N CYS A 418 -10.98 19.47 -24.20
CA CYS A 418 -11.14 20.92 -24.26
C CYS A 418 -11.28 21.43 -22.83
N THR A 419 -10.33 22.25 -22.38
CA THR A 419 -10.56 23.11 -21.23
C THR A 419 -11.70 24.03 -21.61
N HIS A 420 -12.87 23.67 -21.11
CA HIS A 420 -14.17 24.33 -21.25
C HIS A 420 -14.87 24.02 -22.59
N PRO A 421 -16.17 23.59 -22.60
CA PRO A 421 -17.05 24.14 -23.64
C PRO A 421 -16.85 25.66 -23.61
N PRO A 422 -16.82 26.37 -24.75
CA PRO A 422 -16.60 27.82 -24.75
C PRO A 422 -17.41 28.43 -23.61
N THR A 423 -16.74 29.16 -22.70
CA THR A 423 -17.42 29.83 -21.60
C THR A 423 -18.65 30.47 -22.19
N VAL A 424 -19.82 29.98 -21.76
CA VAL A 424 -21.13 30.42 -22.26
C VAL A 424 -21.03 31.93 -22.37
N THR A 425 -21.09 32.44 -23.60
CA THR A 425 -20.93 33.88 -23.80
C THR A 425 -22.05 34.59 -23.02
N VAL A 426 -21.85 35.85 -22.67
CA VAL A 426 -22.92 36.60 -22.00
C VAL A 426 -24.19 36.58 -22.88
N GLU A 427 -24.03 36.54 -24.21
CA GLU A 427 -25.12 36.35 -25.16
C GLU A 427 -25.79 34.97 -25.06
N GLU A 428 -25.03 33.88 -25.03
CA GLU A 428 -25.57 32.52 -24.89
C GLU A 428 -26.28 32.32 -23.55
N PHE A 429 -25.74 32.89 -22.46
CA PHE A 429 -26.37 32.84 -21.14
C PHE A 429 -27.67 33.64 -21.14
N ARG A 430 -27.67 34.85 -21.73
CA ARG A 430 -28.88 35.65 -21.89
C ARG A 430 -29.92 34.94 -22.75
N ALA A 431 -29.52 34.29 -23.85
CA ALA A 431 -30.42 33.55 -24.71
C ALA A 431 -31.07 32.38 -23.98
N ALA A 432 -30.29 31.57 -23.25
CA ALA A 432 -30.80 30.47 -22.45
C ALA A 432 -31.71 30.96 -21.30
N HIS A 433 -31.35 32.07 -20.65
CA HIS A 433 -32.15 32.68 -19.59
C HIS A 433 -33.50 33.21 -20.14
N CYS A 434 -33.49 33.88 -21.28
CA CYS A 434 -34.70 34.33 -21.97
C CYS A 434 -35.59 33.16 -22.41
N GLU A 435 -35.02 32.07 -22.91
CA GLU A 435 -35.78 30.86 -23.27
C GLU A 435 -36.44 30.22 -22.04
N LEU A 436 -35.72 30.15 -20.92
CA LEU A 436 -36.24 29.63 -19.66
C LEU A 436 -37.38 30.49 -19.13
N LEU A 437 -37.21 31.83 -19.13
CA LEU A 437 -38.25 32.77 -18.73
C LEU A 437 -39.48 32.69 -19.66
N GLY A 438 -39.27 32.51 -20.96
CA GLY A 438 -40.35 32.30 -21.93
C GLY A 438 -41.16 31.04 -21.64
N LYS A 439 -40.48 29.91 -21.38
CA LYS A 439 -41.13 28.66 -20.97
C LYS A 439 -41.88 28.79 -19.65
N TYR A 440 -41.33 29.54 -18.69
CA TYR A 440 -41.99 29.80 -17.41
C TYR A 440 -43.26 30.64 -17.59
N ALA A 441 -43.20 31.70 -18.42
CA ALA A 441 -44.36 32.52 -18.76
C ALA A 441 -45.46 31.71 -19.47
N GLU A 442 -45.09 30.82 -20.40
CA GLU A 442 -46.05 29.92 -21.07
C GLU A 442 -46.73 28.97 -20.07
N LEU A 443 -45.97 28.43 -19.11
CA LEU A 443 -46.51 27.55 -18.08
C LEU A 443 -47.49 28.28 -17.16
N MET A 444 -47.13 29.50 -16.74
CA MET A 444 -48.00 30.37 -15.95
C MET A 444 -49.29 30.72 -16.71
N GLY A 445 -49.20 31.05 -18.00
CA GLY A 445 -50.38 31.30 -18.83
C GLY A 445 -51.31 30.09 -18.96
N LYS A 446 -50.75 28.88 -19.12
CA LYS A 446 -51.55 27.64 -19.11
C LYS A 446 -52.21 27.39 -17.76
N GLN A 447 -51.53 27.70 -16.65
CA GLN A 447 -52.10 27.58 -15.32
C GLN A 447 -53.26 28.55 -15.12
N GLU A 448 -53.12 29.81 -15.56
CA GLU A 448 -54.20 30.80 -15.53
C GLU A 448 -55.39 30.41 -16.41
N GLU A 449 -55.14 29.90 -17.61
CA GLU A 449 -56.20 29.40 -18.50
C GLU A 449 -56.96 28.23 -17.87
N LEU A 450 -56.24 27.32 -17.21
CA LEU A 450 -56.82 26.16 -16.53
C LEU A 450 -57.64 26.59 -15.30
N MET A 451 -57.14 27.57 -14.54
CA MET A 451 -57.88 28.20 -13.43
C MET A 451 -59.12 28.95 -13.93
N ALA A 452 -59.04 29.66 -15.06
CA ALA A 452 -60.18 30.36 -15.66
C ALA A 452 -61.25 29.37 -16.17
N LYS A 453 -60.83 28.25 -16.77
CA LYS A 453 -61.72 27.14 -17.17
C LYS A 453 -62.41 26.50 -15.97
N LEU A 454 -61.70 26.33 -14.85
CA LEU A 454 -62.29 25.83 -13.60
C LEU A 454 -63.31 26.82 -13.02
N CYS A 455 -63.01 28.12 -13.02
CA CYS A 455 -63.93 29.15 -12.54
C CYS A 455 -65.16 29.33 -13.44
N THR A 456 -65.03 29.17 -14.76
CA THR A 456 -66.15 29.29 -15.72
C THR A 456 -66.99 28.02 -15.83
N SER A 457 -66.45 26.86 -15.47
CA SER A 457 -67.19 25.58 -15.43
C SER A 457 -67.94 25.36 -14.10
N GLY A 458 -67.76 26.24 -13.12
CA GLY A 458 -68.38 26.14 -11.79
C GLY A 458 -69.88 26.44 -11.71
N THR A 459 -70.54 26.79 -12.82
CA THR A 459 -71.93 27.30 -12.80
C THR A 459 -73.01 26.30 -13.21
N ASN A 460 -72.70 25.02 -13.47
CA ASN A 460 -73.71 24.01 -13.84
C ASN A 460 -73.66 22.73 -12.99
N LEU A 461 -73.68 22.88 -11.67
CA LEU A 461 -73.91 21.79 -10.71
C LEU A 461 -75.21 22.00 -9.91
N ALA A 462 -76.27 22.35 -10.62
CA ALA A 462 -77.64 22.37 -10.11
C ALA A 462 -78.55 21.58 -11.06
N SER A 463 -78.35 20.26 -11.13
CA SER A 463 -79.40 19.26 -11.38
C SER A 463 -78.78 17.91 -11.74
N LEU A 464 -78.82 16.95 -10.82
CA LEU A 464 -79.06 15.55 -11.17
C LEU A 464 -79.72 14.83 -9.97
N PRO A 465 -80.59 13.85 -10.26
CA PRO A 465 -81.66 13.44 -9.37
C PRO A 465 -81.27 12.32 -8.41
N SER A 466 -81.92 12.33 -7.26
CA SER A 466 -81.91 11.31 -6.21
C SER A 466 -82.47 9.98 -6.71
N GLN A 467 -81.71 8.89 -6.52
CA GLN A 467 -82.09 7.48 -6.29
C GLN A 467 -80.77 6.66 -6.42
N THR A 468 -80.39 5.69 -5.60
CA THR A 468 -81.13 4.71 -4.80
C THR A 468 -80.18 4.13 -3.73
N SER A 469 -80.76 3.74 -2.61
CA SER A 469 -80.16 3.08 -1.45
C SER A 469 -79.74 1.62 -1.69
N ILE A 470 -78.54 1.21 -1.25
CA ILE A 470 -78.22 -0.16 -0.77
C ILE A 470 -77.16 -0.06 0.36
N PRO A 471 -77.29 -0.82 1.47
CA PRO A 471 -76.49 -0.65 2.68
C PRO A 471 -75.23 -1.53 2.73
N VAL A 472 -74.19 -1.09 3.45
CA VAL A 472 -73.03 -1.92 3.82
C VAL A 472 -72.80 -1.82 5.34
N PRO A 473 -72.51 -2.92 6.06
CA PRO A 473 -72.42 -2.92 7.51
C PRO A 473 -71.01 -2.60 8.04
N PHE A 474 -71.00 -1.95 9.20
CA PHE A 474 -69.87 -1.76 10.12
C PHE A 474 -69.36 -3.11 10.69
N PRO A 475 -68.07 -3.21 11.09
CA PRO A 475 -67.66 -2.89 12.48
C PRO A 475 -66.34 -2.08 12.53
N ALA A 476 -66.20 -0.99 13.30
CA ALA A 476 -66.08 -0.88 14.76
C ALA A 476 -64.79 -1.52 15.33
N SER A 477 -63.75 -0.71 15.53
CA SER A 477 -62.98 -0.67 16.79
C SER A 477 -61.89 0.41 16.79
N SER A 478 -62.05 1.32 17.75
CA SER A 478 -61.18 2.31 18.38
C SER A 478 -59.66 2.06 18.38
N GLN A 479 -58.86 3.10 18.21
CA GLN A 479 -58.12 3.75 19.32
C GLN A 479 -57.48 5.09 18.88
N SER A 480 -57.67 6.07 19.75
CA SER A 480 -57.29 7.47 19.66
C SER A 480 -55.95 7.75 20.35
N VAL A 481 -55.05 8.51 19.71
CA VAL A 481 -54.00 9.28 20.37
C VAL A 481 -54.04 10.71 19.82
N LEU A 482 -54.32 11.66 20.72
CA LEU A 482 -54.29 13.10 20.49
C LEU A 482 -52.84 13.60 20.38
N VAL A 483 -52.55 14.40 19.35
CA VAL A 483 -51.50 15.44 19.41
C VAL A 483 -52.12 16.74 18.92
N THR A 484 -52.32 17.66 19.85
CA THR A 484 -52.73 19.05 19.63
C THR A 484 -51.57 19.86 19.08
N ALA A 485 -51.73 20.47 17.91
CA ALA A 485 -50.88 21.58 17.44
C ALA A 485 -51.73 22.85 17.43
N SER A 486 -51.34 23.79 18.29
CA SER A 486 -51.93 25.12 18.46
C SER A 486 -51.36 26.07 17.40
N MET A 487 -52.26 26.79 16.72
CA MET A 487 -51.92 27.91 15.86
C MET A 487 -51.71 29.17 16.70
N GLY A 488 -50.61 29.87 16.42
CA GLY A 488 -50.32 31.22 16.90
C GLY A 488 -49.63 32.01 15.80
N SER A 489 -50.39 32.85 15.11
CA SER A 489 -49.93 33.77 14.08
C SER A 489 -49.38 35.05 14.71
N THR A 490 -48.21 35.50 14.26
CA THR A 490 -47.88 36.94 14.25
C THR A 490 -47.06 37.29 13.01
N SER A 491 -47.59 38.26 12.29
CA SER A 491 -47.07 38.94 11.10
C SER A 491 -45.97 39.93 11.47
N THR A 492 -44.92 40.02 10.64
CA THR A 492 -44.26 41.29 10.31
C THR A 492 -43.69 41.23 8.90
N SER A 493 -44.03 42.27 8.14
CA SER A 493 -43.72 42.55 6.74
C SER A 493 -42.36 43.25 6.60
N ALA A 494 -41.60 42.94 5.55
CA ALA A 494 -40.60 43.86 4.98
C ALA A 494 -40.32 43.50 3.51
N THR A 495 -40.27 44.56 2.71
CA THR A 495 -40.51 44.65 1.27
C THR A 495 -39.25 44.45 0.43
N ILE A 496 -39.44 43.82 -0.73
CA ILE A 496 -38.49 43.70 -1.85
C ILE A 496 -38.46 45.03 -2.63
N MET A 497 -37.27 45.54 -2.97
CA MET A 497 -37.13 46.61 -3.96
C MET A 497 -36.08 46.27 -5.02
N ASP A 498 -36.35 46.88 -6.18
CA ASP A 498 -36.00 46.55 -7.56
C ASP A 498 -34.57 46.83 -8.03
N ILE A 499 -34.37 46.36 -9.26
CA ILE A 499 -33.25 46.32 -10.19
C ILE A 499 -33.11 47.62 -11.04
N MET A 500 -31.86 47.96 -11.41
CA MET A 500 -31.36 48.83 -12.54
C MET A 500 -31.63 50.36 -12.45
N ASP A 501 -30.78 51.30 -12.91
CA ASP A 501 -29.95 51.33 -14.13
C ASP A 501 -29.01 52.59 -14.19
N ILE A 502 -28.11 52.63 -15.20
CA ILE A 502 -27.51 53.79 -15.91
C ILE A 502 -26.18 54.46 -15.46
N ASP A 503 -25.20 54.34 -16.38
CA ASP A 503 -24.15 55.25 -16.89
C ASP A 503 -23.77 56.56 -16.17
N ARG A 504 -22.45 56.79 -16.01
CA ARG A 504 -21.68 57.89 -16.65
C ARG A 504 -20.25 57.99 -16.12
N PHE A 505 -19.27 57.82 -16.99
CA PHE A 505 -17.89 58.30 -16.80
C PHE A 505 -17.77 59.76 -17.29
N PRO A 506 -16.95 60.61 -16.64
CA PRO A 506 -16.42 61.80 -17.27
C PRO A 506 -14.96 61.59 -17.74
N ASP A 507 -14.72 62.04 -18.96
CA ASP A 507 -13.42 62.32 -19.58
C ASP A 507 -12.81 63.65 -19.09
N THR A 508 -11.56 63.89 -19.53
CA THR A 508 -10.70 65.12 -19.51
C THR A 508 -9.68 65.21 -18.36
N SER A 509 -8.39 65.55 -18.56
CA SER A 509 -7.62 65.93 -19.74
C SER A 509 -6.09 65.95 -19.45
N THR A 510 -5.31 65.52 -20.46
CA THR A 510 -3.98 65.96 -20.95
C THR A 510 -3.00 66.77 -20.08
N ALA A 511 -1.75 66.31 -20.03
CA ALA A 511 -0.55 67.13 -20.30
C ALA A 511 0.71 66.27 -20.66
N THR A 512 1.29 66.51 -21.83
CA THR A 512 2.70 66.31 -22.25
C THR A 512 3.32 67.72 -22.46
N PRO A 513 4.63 67.96 -22.76
CA PRO A 513 5.75 67.10 -23.23
C PRO A 513 7.04 67.32 -22.38
N SER A 514 8.26 66.80 -22.63
CA SER A 514 9.11 66.92 -23.84
C SER A 514 10.46 66.18 -23.74
N SER A 515 10.90 65.76 -24.92
CA SER A 515 12.19 65.33 -25.52
C SER A 515 13.58 65.71 -24.95
N SER A 516 14.57 64.86 -25.32
CA SER A 516 15.96 65.11 -25.81
C SER A 516 17.01 64.27 -25.04
N THR A 517 18.13 63.75 -25.55
CA THR A 517 18.73 63.42 -26.86
C THR A 517 19.95 62.50 -26.53
N THR A 518 20.33 61.59 -27.44
CA THR A 518 21.51 60.66 -27.43
C THR A 518 22.87 61.42 -27.56
N PRO A 519 24.09 60.84 -27.78
CA PRO A 519 24.57 59.44 -27.99
C PRO A 519 25.98 59.12 -27.35
N PHE A 520 26.64 58.05 -27.83
CA PHE A 520 28.05 57.57 -27.68
C PHE A 520 28.31 56.44 -26.66
N GLU A 521 29.21 55.47 -26.85
CA GLU A 521 29.85 54.77 -27.99
C GLU A 521 30.66 53.63 -27.33
N SER A 522 30.84 52.54 -28.06
CA SER A 522 31.47 51.27 -27.68
C SER A 522 32.99 51.33 -27.41
N ALA A 523 33.49 50.59 -26.40
CA ALA A 523 34.77 49.84 -26.46
C ALA A 523 35.09 48.99 -25.19
N ASN A 524 35.32 47.70 -25.42
CA ASN A 524 36.40 46.80 -24.96
C ASN A 524 36.85 46.66 -23.48
N PHE A 525 36.80 45.39 -23.03
CA PHE A 525 37.83 44.60 -22.33
C PHE A 525 38.72 45.26 -21.25
N SER A 526 38.58 44.83 -19.99
CA SER A 526 39.58 43.98 -19.28
C SER A 526 39.27 43.74 -17.79
N ARG A 527 39.08 42.46 -17.45
CA ARG A 527 39.79 41.65 -16.44
C ARG A 527 40.09 42.20 -15.01
N VAL A 528 39.66 41.38 -14.02
CA VAL A 528 40.30 40.98 -12.72
C VAL A 528 39.72 41.54 -11.41
N SER A 529 39.04 40.61 -10.70
CA SER A 529 39.07 40.28 -9.26
C SER A 529 38.19 40.97 -8.20
N ASN A 530 37.57 40.06 -7.44
CA ASN A 530 37.24 40.05 -6.01
C ASN A 530 36.17 41.01 -5.48
N VAL A 531 34.94 40.50 -5.28
CA VAL A 531 34.14 40.83 -4.08
C VAL A 531 33.25 39.63 -3.70
N THR A 532 33.26 39.36 -2.39
CA THR A 532 32.39 38.55 -1.53
C THR A 532 30.92 38.41 -1.95
N ASN A 533 30.42 37.17 -1.91
CA ASN A 533 28.99 36.84 -2.03
C ASN A 533 28.22 37.31 -0.80
N HIS A 534 27.32 38.29 -0.98
CA HIS A 534 26.21 38.55 -0.08
C HIS A 534 25.02 37.66 -0.44
N SER A 535 24.46 37.02 0.60
CA SER A 535 23.27 36.19 0.60
C SER A 535 22.00 37.03 0.43
N PRO A 536 20.99 36.62 -0.37
CA PRO A 536 19.69 37.28 -0.38
C PRO A 536 18.77 36.79 0.74
N GLN A 537 18.12 37.78 1.34
CA GLN A 537 17.26 37.74 2.53
C GLN A 537 16.10 36.75 2.44
N ALA A 538 15.94 35.97 3.51
CA ALA A 538 14.74 35.22 3.82
C ALA A 538 13.69 36.11 4.49
N TYR A 539 12.44 35.97 4.07
CA TYR A 539 11.27 36.54 4.71
C TYR A 539 11.13 36.01 6.15
N VAL A 540 11.11 36.93 7.12
CA VAL A 540 10.86 36.65 8.53
C VAL A 540 9.35 36.60 8.76
N ILE A 541 8.82 35.40 8.97
CA ILE A 541 7.50 35.19 9.58
C ILE A 541 7.71 35.07 11.09
N THR A 542 7.25 36.07 11.83
CA THR A 542 7.28 36.10 13.30
C THR A 542 6.18 35.22 13.88
N HIS A 543 6.53 34.00 14.31
CA HIS A 543 5.66 33.21 15.19
C HIS A 543 5.91 33.59 16.66
N ARG A 544 4.84 34.06 17.32
CA ARG A 544 4.75 34.20 18.79
C ARG A 544 4.96 32.84 19.47
N PRO A 545 5.67 32.77 20.61
CA PRO A 545 5.71 31.56 21.42
C PRO A 545 4.37 31.38 22.14
N VAL A 546 3.72 30.24 21.89
CA VAL A 546 2.60 29.76 22.69
C VAL A 546 3.18 28.91 23.81
N ASP A 547 3.00 29.37 25.05
CA ASP A 547 3.29 28.63 26.27
C ASP A 547 2.57 27.28 26.24
N LYS A 548 3.35 26.19 26.17
CA LYS A 548 2.87 24.84 26.43
C LYS A 548 3.03 24.57 27.92
N GLY A 549 1.94 24.72 28.65
CA GLY A 549 1.81 24.18 30.00
C GLY A 549 2.08 22.68 29.98
N SER A 550 3.13 22.29 30.70
CA SER A 550 3.42 20.90 31.06
C SER A 550 2.27 20.37 31.91
N VAL A 551 1.49 19.45 31.37
CA VAL A 551 0.69 18.53 32.18
C VAL A 551 1.51 17.26 32.25
N ASP A 552 2.18 17.08 33.39
CA ASP A 552 2.91 15.87 33.73
C ASP A 552 1.94 14.68 33.73
N LYS A 553 1.91 13.93 32.62
CA LYS A 553 1.38 12.57 32.63
C LYS A 553 2.44 11.69 33.25
N GLU A 554 2.33 11.55 34.57
CA GLU A 554 3.01 10.59 35.40
C GLU A 554 2.99 9.21 34.73
N ASN A 555 4.14 8.79 34.21
CA ASN A 555 4.37 7.45 33.69
C ASN A 555 4.28 6.47 34.87
N GLN A 556 3.10 5.93 35.13
CA GLN A 556 2.95 4.76 35.99
C GLN A 556 3.62 3.57 35.29
N LEU A 557 4.90 3.35 35.62
CA LEU A 557 5.53 2.06 35.43
C LEU A 557 4.67 1.01 36.15
N PRO A 558 4.40 -0.17 35.56
CA PRO A 558 3.79 -1.24 36.33
C PRO A 558 4.68 -1.55 37.54
N PRO A 559 4.10 -1.71 38.75
CA PRO A 559 4.86 -2.14 39.91
C PRO A 559 5.68 -3.39 39.53
N ALA A 560 6.94 -3.47 39.94
CA ALA A 560 7.78 -4.65 39.71
C ALA A 560 7.12 -5.97 40.18
N GLU A 561 6.09 -5.86 41.03
CA GLU A 561 5.26 -6.93 41.57
C GLU A 561 4.12 -7.41 40.63
N SER A 562 3.89 -6.76 39.49
CA SER A 562 2.85 -7.16 38.52
C SER A 562 3.23 -8.39 37.67
N VAL A 563 4.35 -9.05 37.97
CA VAL A 563 4.78 -10.28 37.31
C VAL A 563 3.90 -11.43 37.80
N ALA A 564 3.10 -12.01 36.90
CA ALA A 564 2.29 -13.18 37.22
C ALA A 564 3.18 -14.28 37.85
N PRO A 565 2.78 -14.86 39.00
CA PRO A 565 3.61 -15.81 39.71
C PRO A 565 3.98 -16.97 38.77
N LYS A 566 5.29 -17.29 38.73
CA LYS A 566 5.80 -18.42 37.97
C LYS A 566 5.14 -19.68 38.50
N VAL A 567 4.28 -20.28 37.69
CA VAL A 567 3.69 -21.58 37.99
C VAL A 567 4.83 -22.59 38.00
N GLU A 568 4.95 -23.37 39.09
CA GLU A 568 5.93 -24.45 39.16
C GLU A 568 5.78 -25.37 37.96
N ARG A 569 6.90 -25.92 37.46
CA ARG A 569 6.94 -26.85 36.31
C ARG A 569 6.41 -28.24 36.68
N LYS A 570 5.21 -28.32 37.26
CA LYS A 570 4.50 -29.57 37.57
C LYS A 570 3.47 -29.88 36.48
N ARG A 571 3.23 -31.16 36.24
CA ARG A 571 2.26 -31.67 35.25
C ARG A 571 0.83 -31.29 35.65
N GLY A 572 -0.06 -31.09 34.68
CA GLY A 572 -1.50 -30.91 34.90
C GLY A 572 -1.95 -29.57 35.48
N LYS A 573 -1.19 -28.50 35.24
CA LYS A 573 -1.50 -27.14 35.73
C LYS A 573 -2.18 -26.23 34.70
N TRP A 574 -2.81 -26.79 33.65
CA TRP A 574 -3.49 -25.98 32.62
C TRP A 574 -4.67 -25.18 33.18
N LYS A 575 -5.36 -25.70 34.20
CA LYS A 575 -6.39 -24.94 34.93
C LYS A 575 -5.86 -23.69 35.62
N VAL A 576 -4.63 -23.72 36.13
CA VAL A 576 -3.98 -22.52 36.71
C VAL A 576 -3.71 -21.48 35.64
N TYR A 577 -3.41 -21.90 34.41
CA TYR A 577 -3.22 -20.99 33.29
C TYR A 577 -4.54 -20.30 32.89
N LEU A 578 -5.65 -21.04 32.94
CA LEU A 578 -7.00 -20.48 32.75
C LEU A 578 -7.37 -19.52 33.88
N ASP A 579 -7.10 -19.87 35.13
CA ASP A 579 -7.31 -18.98 36.27
C ASP A 579 -6.52 -17.68 36.12
N GLN A 580 -5.24 -17.76 35.75
CA GLN A 580 -4.42 -16.56 35.50
C GLN A 580 -4.93 -15.75 34.29
N TRP A 581 -5.58 -16.40 33.33
CA TRP A 581 -6.14 -15.73 32.16
C TRP A 581 -7.42 -14.96 32.48
N TYR A 582 -8.36 -15.59 33.19
CA TYR A 582 -9.70 -15.05 33.43
C TYR A 582 -9.88 -14.34 34.77
N LYS A 583 -9.17 -14.74 35.82
CA LYS A 583 -9.32 -14.16 37.16
C LYS A 583 -8.32 -13.01 37.36
N PRO A 584 -8.75 -11.89 37.98
CA PRO A 584 -7.85 -10.84 38.42
C PRO A 584 -6.72 -11.38 39.29
N ASN A 585 -5.48 -10.98 39.00
CA ASN A 585 -4.35 -11.28 39.88
C ASN A 585 -4.54 -10.51 41.19
N LYS A 586 -4.33 -11.15 42.35
CA LYS A 586 -4.44 -10.51 43.68
C LYS A 586 -3.58 -9.25 43.83
N VAL A 587 -2.47 -9.17 43.12
CA VAL A 587 -1.56 -8.02 43.16
C VAL A 587 -1.99 -6.91 42.21
N SER A 588 -2.25 -7.24 40.94
CA SER A 588 -2.54 -6.22 39.93
C SER A 588 -4.01 -5.83 39.82
N GLY A 589 -4.93 -6.59 40.42
CA GLY A 589 -6.39 -6.38 40.31
C GLY A 589 -6.96 -6.59 38.90
N ILE A 590 -6.13 -7.00 37.93
CA ILE A 590 -6.48 -7.10 36.50
C ILE A 590 -6.19 -8.52 36.01
N ALA A 591 -7.12 -9.13 35.28
CA ALA A 591 -6.94 -10.45 34.67
C ALA A 591 -6.00 -10.36 33.46
N MET A 592 -5.28 -11.44 33.13
CA MET A 592 -4.27 -11.38 32.06
C MET A 592 -4.84 -11.09 30.66
N LYS A 593 -6.10 -11.48 30.42
CA LYS A 593 -6.82 -11.12 29.19
C LYS A 593 -6.96 -9.60 29.03
N ASP A 594 -7.07 -8.87 30.15
CA ASP A 594 -7.31 -7.42 30.24
C ASP A 594 -6.03 -6.62 30.53
N TRP A 595 -4.84 -7.26 30.47
CA TRP A 595 -3.58 -6.55 30.69
C TRP A 595 -3.36 -5.43 29.66
N PRO A 596 -2.98 -4.22 30.11
CA PRO A 596 -2.53 -3.16 29.22
C PRO A 596 -1.34 -3.61 28.36
N ARG A 597 -1.24 -3.08 27.13
CA ARG A 597 -0.21 -3.52 26.17
C ARG A 597 1.20 -3.30 26.71
N GLU A 598 1.38 -2.21 27.44
CA GLU A 598 2.63 -1.79 28.08
C GLU A 598 3.18 -2.85 29.04
N PHE A 599 2.32 -3.74 29.56
CA PHE A 599 2.71 -4.80 30.49
C PHE A 599 3.43 -5.97 29.79
N TYR A 600 3.34 -6.07 28.46
CA TYR A 600 3.94 -7.18 27.71
C TYR A 600 4.59 -6.80 26.37
N SER A 601 4.57 -5.53 25.94
CA SER A 601 5.13 -5.10 24.65
C SER A 601 6.57 -4.55 24.67
N SER A 602 7.13 -4.21 25.84
CA SER A 602 8.48 -3.61 25.90
C SER A 602 9.61 -4.63 25.72
N LYS A 603 10.79 -4.18 25.24
CA LYS A 603 11.99 -5.02 25.00
C LYS A 603 12.40 -5.84 26.23
N GLU A 604 12.22 -5.28 27.42
CA GLU A 604 12.53 -5.91 28.72
C GLU A 604 11.47 -6.94 29.17
N LYS A 605 10.28 -6.95 28.55
CA LYS A 605 9.11 -7.75 28.97
C LYS A 605 8.84 -8.98 28.08
N THR A 606 9.85 -9.45 27.35
CA THR A 606 9.76 -10.67 26.49
C THR A 606 9.27 -11.91 27.26
N ALA A 607 9.59 -12.01 28.55
CA ALA A 607 9.08 -13.08 29.41
C ALA A 607 7.55 -13.01 29.59
N ASN A 608 7.00 -11.82 29.86
CA ASN A 608 5.57 -11.59 30.01
C ASN A 608 4.81 -11.85 28.70
N ALA A 609 5.38 -11.43 27.57
CA ALA A 609 4.80 -11.72 26.24
C ALA A 609 4.65 -13.22 26.00
N ASN A 610 5.68 -14.01 26.28
CA ASN A 610 5.65 -15.46 26.14
C ASN A 610 4.64 -16.11 27.10
N LEU A 611 4.63 -15.66 28.37
CA LEU A 611 3.69 -16.13 29.38
C LEU A 611 2.24 -15.87 28.96
N ARG A 612 1.94 -14.66 28.47
CA ARG A 612 0.61 -14.28 27.97
C ARG A 612 0.22 -15.10 26.75
N ALA A 613 1.12 -15.26 25.79
CA ALA A 613 0.85 -16.02 24.56
C ALA A 613 0.52 -17.50 24.83
N SER A 614 1.22 -18.15 25.77
CA SER A 614 0.92 -19.53 26.16
C SER A 614 -0.45 -19.66 26.82
N ARG A 615 -0.80 -18.74 27.73
CA ARG A 615 -2.11 -18.74 28.41
C ARG A 615 -3.26 -18.42 27.45
N TYR A 616 -3.06 -17.46 26.55
CA TYR A 616 -3.99 -17.16 25.47
C TYR A 616 -4.28 -18.41 24.62
N THR A 617 -3.23 -19.15 24.23
CA THR A 617 -3.40 -20.36 23.40
C THR A 617 -4.28 -21.40 24.09
N ILE A 618 -4.06 -21.65 25.38
CA ILE A 618 -4.86 -22.61 26.16
C ILE A 618 -6.27 -22.08 26.40
N ALA A 619 -6.44 -20.78 26.67
CA ALA A 619 -7.74 -20.17 26.92
C ALA A 619 -8.65 -20.18 25.68
N MET A 620 -8.10 -19.91 24.49
CA MET A 620 -8.87 -20.02 23.25
C MET A 620 -9.27 -21.46 22.96
N GLU A 621 -8.38 -22.41 23.20
CA GLU A 621 -8.74 -23.83 23.04
C GLU A 621 -9.82 -24.27 24.03
N TRP A 622 -9.75 -23.77 25.27
CA TRP A 622 -10.76 -24.00 26.29
C TRP A 622 -12.13 -23.46 25.88
N GLU A 623 -12.17 -22.27 25.26
CA GLU A 623 -13.39 -21.71 24.68
C GLU A 623 -13.91 -22.54 23.50
N ASP A 624 -13.03 -23.02 22.62
CA ASP A 624 -13.36 -23.91 21.50
C ASP A 624 -13.84 -25.31 21.96
N CYS A 625 -13.57 -25.69 23.22
CA CYS A 625 -14.12 -26.86 23.88
C CYS A 625 -15.43 -26.56 24.63
N GLY A 626 -16.06 -25.41 24.38
CA GLY A 626 -17.29 -25.01 25.06
C GLY A 626 -17.11 -24.71 26.56
N LYS A 627 -15.87 -24.50 27.01
CA LYS A 627 -15.50 -24.41 28.43
C LYS A 627 -15.92 -25.64 29.24
N ASP A 628 -15.96 -26.80 28.60
CA ASP A 628 -16.25 -28.09 29.22
C ASP A 628 -14.95 -28.87 29.47
N GLU A 629 -14.76 -29.29 30.72
CA GLU A 629 -13.58 -30.05 31.13
C GLU A 629 -13.53 -31.43 30.49
N ALA A 630 -14.68 -32.09 30.36
CA ALA A 630 -14.77 -33.40 29.73
C ALA A 630 -14.41 -33.30 28.24
N GLU A 631 -14.92 -32.28 27.54
CA GLU A 631 -14.60 -32.03 26.13
C GLU A 631 -13.11 -31.70 25.96
N PHE A 632 -12.55 -30.83 26.81
CA PHE A 632 -11.13 -30.46 26.74
C PHE A 632 -10.22 -31.66 27.04
N MET A 633 -10.57 -32.49 28.01
CA MET A 633 -9.80 -33.70 28.36
C MET A 633 -9.99 -34.82 27.33
N MET A 634 -11.16 -34.95 26.71
CA MET A 634 -11.37 -35.86 25.58
C MET A 634 -10.50 -35.44 24.40
N ARG A 635 -10.39 -34.13 24.15
CA ARG A 635 -9.62 -33.55 23.08
C ARG A 635 -8.11 -33.59 23.34
N TYR A 636 -7.69 -33.44 24.59
CA TYR A 636 -6.32 -33.48 25.06
C TYR A 636 -6.17 -34.46 26.24
N PRO A 637 -6.21 -35.79 26.00
CA PRO A 637 -6.20 -36.81 27.06
C PRO A 637 -5.00 -36.70 28.01
N HIS A 638 -3.89 -36.15 27.52
CA HIS A 638 -2.66 -36.01 28.27
C HIS A 638 -2.49 -34.64 28.95
N ALA A 639 -3.47 -33.72 28.87
CA ALA A 639 -3.36 -32.38 29.44
C ALA A 639 -2.98 -32.37 30.93
N ASN A 640 -3.46 -33.36 31.70
CA ASN A 640 -3.12 -33.52 33.12
C ASN A 640 -1.73 -34.11 33.37
N ASN A 641 -1.16 -34.82 32.39
CA ASN A 641 0.10 -35.55 32.55
C ASN A 641 1.28 -34.92 31.80
N GLN A 642 1.05 -33.86 31.02
CA GLN A 642 2.08 -33.21 30.22
C GLN A 642 2.51 -31.85 30.77
N THR A 643 3.65 -31.37 30.27
CA THR A 643 4.11 -30.00 30.54
C THR A 643 3.25 -28.98 29.79
N MET A 644 3.16 -27.76 30.30
CA MET A 644 2.39 -26.70 29.62
C MET A 644 2.94 -26.35 28.24
N THR A 645 4.26 -26.48 28.04
CA THR A 645 4.88 -26.31 26.72
C THR A 645 4.39 -27.37 25.75
N ALA A 646 4.33 -28.64 26.18
CA ALA A 646 3.84 -29.75 25.35
C ALA A 646 2.36 -29.56 24.98
N LEU A 647 1.51 -29.18 25.95
CA LEU A 647 0.10 -28.90 25.68
C LEU A 647 -0.08 -27.76 24.66
N VAL A 648 0.66 -26.65 24.80
CA VAL A 648 0.60 -25.53 23.85
C VAL A 648 1.07 -25.94 22.46
N GLU A 649 2.08 -26.81 22.35
CA GLU A 649 2.55 -27.35 21.07
C GLU A 649 1.53 -28.30 20.43
N GLU A 650 0.87 -29.13 21.23
CA GLU A 650 -0.20 -30.03 20.79
C GLU A 650 -1.39 -29.25 20.23
N ILE A 651 -1.86 -28.23 20.96
CA ILE A 651 -2.92 -27.31 20.50
C ILE A 651 -2.50 -26.66 19.18
N ARG A 652 -1.29 -26.10 19.12
CA ARG A 652 -0.77 -25.48 17.89
C ARG A 652 -0.68 -26.45 16.71
N LYS A 653 -0.31 -27.70 16.95
CA LYS A 653 -0.23 -28.75 15.92
C LYS A 653 -1.61 -29.02 15.31
N ARG A 654 -2.66 -29.04 16.12
CA ARG A 654 -4.06 -29.21 15.66
C ARG A 654 -4.49 -28.13 14.66
N TYR A 655 -4.10 -26.87 14.87
CA TYR A 655 -4.41 -25.76 13.94
C TYR A 655 -3.40 -25.59 12.80
N GLY A 656 -2.47 -26.53 12.61
CA GLY A 656 -1.40 -26.39 11.61
C GLY A 656 -0.42 -25.24 11.90
N ARG A 657 -0.45 -24.66 13.11
CA ARG A 657 0.40 -23.53 13.52
C ARG A 657 1.71 -24.03 14.10
N HIS A 658 2.53 -24.72 13.31
CA HIS A 658 3.82 -25.20 13.78
C HIS A 658 4.84 -24.07 13.92
N ARG A 659 5.41 -23.90 15.11
CA ARG A 659 6.53 -22.98 15.31
C ARG A 659 7.78 -23.60 14.72
N ARG A 660 8.05 -23.35 13.43
CA ARG A 660 9.36 -23.67 12.85
C ARG A 660 10.44 -22.87 13.57
N SER A 661 11.29 -23.57 14.32
CA SER A 661 12.51 -22.96 14.84
C SER A 661 13.43 -22.62 13.67
N LYS A 662 14.37 -21.69 13.85
CA LYS A 662 15.40 -21.41 12.82
C LYS A 662 16.22 -22.66 12.45
N ASN A 663 16.21 -23.68 13.31
CA ASN A 663 16.97 -24.92 13.16
C ASN A 663 16.12 -26.08 12.62
N GLY A 664 14.93 -25.80 12.07
CA GLY A 664 14.01 -26.82 11.59
C GLY A 664 13.08 -27.37 12.67
N MET A 665 12.30 -28.38 12.29
CA MET A 665 11.41 -29.14 13.16
C MET A 665 12.22 -29.94 14.19
N PRO A 666 11.69 -30.24 15.39
CA PRO A 666 12.33 -31.17 16.32
C PRO A 666 12.72 -32.50 15.67
N GLU A 667 11.87 -33.05 14.79
CA GLU A 667 12.16 -34.26 14.00
C GLU A 667 13.31 -34.04 13.02
N GLU A 668 13.34 -32.90 12.31
CA GLU A 668 14.45 -32.54 11.41
C GLU A 668 15.77 -32.37 12.18
N ARG A 669 15.73 -31.90 13.43
CA ARG A 669 16.91 -31.81 14.31
C ARG A 669 17.35 -33.17 14.82
N ALA A 670 16.40 -34.03 15.19
CA ALA A 670 16.69 -35.41 15.60
C ALA A 670 17.33 -36.18 14.43
N LEU A 671 16.80 -36.04 13.22
CA LEU A 671 17.36 -36.61 12.00
C LEU A 671 18.77 -36.08 11.70
N ARG A 672 19.01 -34.76 11.82
CA ARG A 672 20.36 -34.20 11.66
C ARG A 672 21.34 -34.71 12.72
N ASN A 673 20.90 -34.88 13.96
CA ASN A 673 21.75 -35.42 15.02
C ASN A 673 22.04 -36.91 14.81
N MET A 674 21.08 -37.69 14.30
CA MET A 674 21.30 -39.09 13.94
C MET A 674 22.26 -39.21 12.74
N GLN A 675 22.08 -38.37 11.70
CA GLN A 675 22.93 -38.37 10.51
C GLN A 675 24.36 -37.87 10.81
N GLY A 676 24.53 -36.91 11.73
CA GLY A 676 25.86 -36.45 12.16
C GLY A 676 26.63 -37.47 13.02
N SER A 677 25.95 -38.49 13.57
CA SER A 677 26.62 -39.54 14.37
C SER A 677 27.15 -40.72 13.55
N HIS A 678 26.76 -40.83 12.28
CA HIS A 678 27.24 -41.90 11.38
C HIS A 678 28.37 -41.46 10.44
N SER A 679 28.66 -40.16 10.33
CA SER A 679 29.76 -39.66 9.49
C SER A 679 31.16 -39.78 10.12
N ASP A 680 31.28 -40.15 11.39
CA ASP A 680 32.57 -40.25 12.11
C ASP A 680 33.13 -41.68 12.21
N VAL A 681 32.48 -42.71 11.64
CA VAL A 681 32.92 -44.12 11.78
C VAL A 681 33.48 -44.74 10.49
N THR A 682 33.32 -44.10 9.31
CA THR A 682 33.77 -44.67 8.02
C THR A 682 34.89 -43.91 7.33
N ALA A 683 35.74 -43.20 8.09
CA ALA A 683 36.95 -42.55 7.58
C ALA A 683 38.24 -43.05 8.26
N GLY A 684 38.29 -44.36 8.53
CA GLY A 684 39.42 -45.01 9.17
C GLY A 684 39.49 -46.50 8.88
N SER A 685 39.69 -46.87 7.62
CA SER A 685 40.20 -48.17 7.17
C SER A 685 40.58 -48.10 5.70
#